data_AF-A0A0L0DDJ8-F1
#
_entry.id   AF-A0A0L0DDJ8-F1
#
_cell.length_a   1.000
_cell.length_b   1.000
_cell.length_c   1.000
_cell.angle_alpha   90.00
_cell.angle_beta   90.00
_cell.angle_gamma   90.00
#
_symmetry.space_group_name_H-M   'P 1'
#
loop_
_entity.id
_entity.type
_entity.pdbx_description
1 polymer ?
#
loop_
_entity_poly.entity_id
_entity_poly.type
_entity_poly.pdbx_seq_one_letter_code
_entity_poly.pdbx_strand_id
1 'polypeptide(L)'
;MLMLSAAVTWPSAAASPASITSSTGTAAVTTTALTKGECKGFVLGHLEVNVATEEGTTSLDVKVGALAVECAGDWHVQEDKFPHLHGSGSYDLAIGDGSRLDLAMGLHHMSANFPSSVSVEDCTAVVELAKVEFHGGVVADLMDFVIKLLHKQLQVELQFLLCSKVAPDLASKMSLALDHVADEVGTCVAERRATPPPPLPPPPPGGLINLRTNPVVALLDYVVNNVSTSVGLDALVDELTDDGYYAVDLNTTLAVALLDNTLNITIELGELALNGLDTWQQLDTLRPASWSPYVLSSSISADALAANISFCVAASATALAGDGVFTDCGVLSGRLAGATLDISTYVAIDAEFLSSLDTSQYLSPGNLLASVDAVSLESLWFNASFVDVVVYGLNGTAGSELNTAALETLRFLEYGFAASLPGTLDCVVVPLVEPEINHALASELKTLKAQYPQSGPQEQEEAFSHLAIVIALAFFVVASTTSLGWLAYVGKTAKDDDDLPLALALDVSPVVTSGLVVLIWANLACVINVSAGTVAFLFAFFDVGGREAHLPSLFSFTLKGSVQDFWDAKVYPPAILLAVFSGGWTYIKHSVLAGSLLLRPSWFPRRVRLLALHLTQMMGTWILVSIYSIYLVMITLHVKLIAPPGAPSGQTFTVDVAVEPTPLMYVEVATLCACLFFSHLVLKLHRNEARRHQLVTAGAISPAGVALVLNGAECGSPGSTPLGLARDSAVGPPLWRKASVGATVFVAVTSVVTLACVSIAAVVPLFSIELDGAIAYVLGVLEQPSSEEYSLYDVGEAFVRATHKSNFGIIVLQVLYYIASLVLPLVATLLAVVLWFVPLSLAWQRRLAVAVEVTCSWSAVDVAVISLVAGLAQLHTFIGFVVGPQCAALNPILNEYLSEPLKGNTVCLAADATLMPASYVLVAGAVAFVALSVVVFVHTHAHVLGPSVPASDDEPSSSGYHRLN
;
A
#
# COMPACT_ATOMS: atom_id res chain seq x y z
N MET A 1 -17.46 53.54 -31.16
CA MET A 1 -16.90 54.88 -31.47
C MET A 1 -15.99 54.86 -32.71
N LEU A 2 -14.93 54.05 -32.74
CA LEU A 2 -13.93 54.00 -33.82
C LEU A 2 -14.47 53.58 -35.20
N MET A 3 -15.44 52.65 -35.24
CA MET A 3 -16.03 52.20 -36.52
C MET A 3 -16.99 53.22 -37.15
N LEU A 4 -17.63 54.06 -36.32
CA LEU A 4 -18.57 55.10 -36.78
C LEU A 4 -17.84 56.28 -37.45
N SER A 5 -16.60 56.61 -37.04
CA SER A 5 -15.84 57.70 -37.65
C SER A 5 -15.26 57.34 -39.03
N ALA A 6 -15.02 56.05 -39.30
CA ALA A 6 -14.49 55.58 -40.58
C ALA A 6 -15.57 55.35 -41.66
N ALA A 7 -16.84 55.16 -41.26
CA ALA A 7 -17.94 54.84 -42.17
C ALA A 7 -18.50 56.07 -42.94
N VAL A 8 -18.17 57.29 -42.52
CA VAL A 8 -18.72 58.53 -43.09
C VAL A 8 -17.74 59.15 -44.08
N THR A 9 -17.44 58.45 -45.18
CA THR A 9 -16.91 59.09 -46.39
C THR A 9 -17.87 58.84 -47.53
N TRP A 10 -18.37 59.91 -48.16
CA TRP A 10 -19.23 59.78 -49.33
C TRP A 10 -18.46 59.03 -50.42
N PRO A 11 -18.97 57.91 -50.98
CA PRO A 11 -18.25 57.20 -52.02
C PRO A 11 -18.12 58.11 -53.24
N SER A 12 -16.86 58.38 -53.61
CA SER A 12 -16.54 58.90 -54.92
C SER A 12 -16.77 57.78 -55.94
N ALA A 13 -17.59 58.09 -56.94
CA ALA A 13 -17.97 57.26 -58.09
C ALA A 13 -19.20 56.33 -57.91
N ALA A 14 -20.20 56.61 -58.77
CA ALA A 14 -21.31 55.75 -59.19
C ALA A 14 -22.61 55.67 -58.35
N ALA A 15 -22.92 56.66 -57.53
CA ALA A 15 -24.31 56.94 -57.12
C ALA A 15 -24.79 58.22 -57.81
N SER A 16 -25.96 58.17 -58.46
CA SER A 16 -26.63 59.34 -59.05
C SER A 16 -26.66 60.50 -58.05
N PRO A 17 -26.36 61.75 -58.47
CA PRO A 17 -26.42 62.91 -57.57
C PRO A 17 -27.80 62.95 -56.91
N ALA A 18 -27.85 63.23 -55.61
CA ALA A 18 -29.11 63.50 -54.92
C ALA A 18 -29.72 64.77 -55.54
N SER A 19 -30.51 64.60 -56.59
CA SER A 19 -31.19 65.70 -57.28
C SER A 19 -32.48 65.98 -56.52
N ILE A 20 -32.46 66.96 -55.64
CA ILE A 20 -33.67 67.43 -54.98
C ILE A 20 -34.42 68.30 -55.98
N THR A 21 -35.49 67.77 -56.55
CA THR A 21 -36.42 68.49 -57.43
C THR A 21 -37.65 68.90 -56.63
N SER A 22 -37.71 70.15 -56.16
CA SER A 22 -38.91 70.69 -55.53
C SER A 22 -39.84 71.28 -56.59
N SER A 23 -40.94 70.61 -56.92
CA SER A 23 -42.00 71.22 -57.76
C SER A 23 -42.98 71.97 -56.87
N THR A 24 -42.87 73.30 -56.80
CA THR A 24 -43.99 74.12 -56.33
C THR A 24 -44.96 74.31 -57.50
N GLY A 25 -46.23 74.01 -57.26
CA GLY A 25 -47.28 74.11 -58.27
C GLY A 25 -47.27 75.52 -58.88
N THR A 26 -47.01 75.57 -60.18
CA THR A 26 -46.80 76.75 -61.05
C THR A 26 -45.34 77.27 -61.16
N ALA A 27 -44.62 76.66 -62.12
CA ALA A 27 -43.54 77.24 -62.93
C ALA A 27 -42.17 77.59 -62.30
N ALA A 28 -41.36 76.56 -61.97
CA ALA A 28 -39.90 76.45 -62.18
C ALA A 28 -39.44 75.07 -61.68
N VAL A 29 -38.41 74.46 -62.28
CA VAL A 29 -37.83 73.19 -61.78
C VAL A 29 -36.36 73.47 -61.51
N THR A 30 -36.09 73.87 -60.27
CA THR A 30 -34.74 74.18 -59.82
C THR A 30 -34.06 72.89 -59.41
N THR A 31 -33.01 72.50 -60.14
CA THR A 31 -32.21 71.33 -59.78
C THR A 31 -31.09 71.80 -58.88
N THR A 32 -31.15 71.37 -57.62
CA THR A 32 -30.12 71.65 -56.62
C THR A 32 -29.37 70.37 -56.32
N ALA A 33 -28.03 70.40 -56.44
CA ALA A 33 -27.16 69.25 -56.23
C ALA A 33 -26.11 69.60 -55.15
N LEU A 34 -26.07 68.78 -54.10
CA LEU A 34 -25.01 68.80 -53.10
C LEU A 34 -23.93 67.79 -53.51
N THR A 35 -22.67 68.21 -53.53
CA THR A 35 -21.53 67.44 -54.02
C THR A 35 -20.33 67.57 -53.07
N LYS A 36 -19.46 66.56 -53.02
CA LYS A 36 -18.23 66.55 -52.18
C LYS A 36 -18.46 66.85 -50.68
N GLY A 37 -19.42 66.20 -50.05
CA GLY A 37 -19.60 66.30 -48.60
C GLY A 37 -18.49 65.57 -47.83
N GLU A 38 -17.76 66.27 -46.97
CA GLU A 38 -16.85 65.74 -45.95
C GLU A 38 -17.39 66.06 -44.56
N CYS A 39 -17.55 65.06 -43.71
CA CYS A 39 -17.94 65.26 -42.31
C CYS A 39 -16.72 65.18 -41.38
N LYS A 40 -16.58 66.15 -40.48
CA LYS A 40 -15.53 66.31 -39.46
C LYS A 40 -16.20 66.60 -38.11
N GLY A 41 -15.46 66.48 -37.00
CA GLY A 41 -16.00 66.85 -35.68
C GLY A 41 -17.18 65.99 -35.22
N PHE A 42 -17.05 64.67 -35.33
CA PHE A 42 -18.04 63.72 -34.82
C PHE A 42 -17.98 63.65 -33.29
N VAL A 43 -19.07 63.99 -32.61
CA VAL A 43 -19.19 63.96 -31.14
C VAL A 43 -20.38 63.09 -30.74
N LEU A 44 -20.13 62.17 -29.80
CA LEU A 44 -21.18 61.36 -29.18
C LEU A 44 -21.31 61.78 -27.72
N GLY A 45 -22.49 62.23 -27.31
CA GLY A 45 -22.73 62.64 -25.93
C GLY A 45 -23.16 61.51 -25.00
N HIS A 46 -23.89 60.51 -25.49
CA HIS A 46 -24.35 59.36 -24.70
C HIS A 46 -24.30 58.08 -25.51
N LEU A 47 -23.79 56.99 -24.93
CA LEU A 47 -23.78 55.67 -25.53
C LEU A 47 -24.36 54.66 -24.53
N GLU A 48 -25.46 54.03 -24.91
CA GLU A 48 -26.04 52.90 -24.19
C GLU A 48 -25.91 51.66 -25.07
N VAL A 49 -25.43 50.56 -24.51
CA VAL A 49 -25.37 49.27 -25.18
C VAL A 49 -25.98 48.28 -24.21
N ASN A 50 -27.00 47.54 -24.66
CA ASN A 50 -27.67 46.52 -23.87
C ASN A 50 -27.83 45.25 -24.71
N VAL A 51 -27.81 44.09 -24.06
CA VAL A 51 -28.15 42.82 -24.70
C VAL A 51 -29.61 42.48 -24.43
N ALA A 52 -30.40 42.27 -25.48
CA ALA A 52 -31.77 41.77 -25.38
C ALA A 52 -31.81 40.28 -25.77
N THR A 53 -32.55 39.49 -24.99
CA THR A 53 -32.76 38.06 -25.24
C THR A 53 -34.26 37.78 -25.28
N GLU A 54 -34.78 37.44 -26.46
CA GLU A 54 -36.18 37.01 -26.66
C GLU A 54 -36.18 35.62 -27.31
N GLU A 55 -36.97 34.67 -26.77
CA GLU A 55 -37.24 33.31 -27.29
C GLU A 55 -36.20 32.70 -28.28
N GLY A 56 -34.92 32.65 -27.88
CA GLY A 56 -33.84 31.99 -28.65
C GLY A 56 -33.07 32.88 -29.63
N THR A 57 -33.34 34.19 -29.69
CA THR A 57 -32.56 35.19 -30.43
C THR A 57 -31.95 36.21 -29.47
N THR A 58 -30.63 36.43 -29.62
CA THR A 58 -29.87 37.41 -28.84
C THR A 58 -29.54 38.60 -29.75
N SER A 59 -29.99 39.80 -29.39
CA SER A 59 -29.69 41.04 -30.12
C SER A 59 -28.86 42.00 -29.25
N LEU A 60 -27.97 42.75 -29.91
CA LEU A 60 -27.20 43.84 -29.32
C LEU A 60 -27.88 45.16 -29.66
N ASP A 61 -28.49 45.77 -28.65
CA ASP A 61 -29.18 47.05 -28.76
C ASP A 61 -28.21 48.19 -28.45
N VAL A 62 -27.83 48.94 -29.48
CA VAL A 62 -26.94 50.10 -29.37
C VAL A 62 -27.76 51.38 -29.55
N LYS A 63 -27.82 52.20 -28.50
CA LYS A 63 -28.47 53.51 -28.52
C LYS A 63 -27.45 54.61 -28.38
N VAL A 64 -27.39 55.46 -29.38
CA VAL A 64 -26.49 56.62 -29.43
C VAL A 64 -27.33 57.87 -29.28
N GLY A 65 -27.09 58.63 -28.23
CA GLY A 65 -27.72 59.91 -27.94
C GLY A 65 -26.76 61.09 -28.09
N ALA A 66 -27.31 62.28 -28.33
CA ALA A 66 -26.52 63.49 -28.53
C ALA A 66 -25.44 63.35 -29.60
N LEU A 67 -25.85 62.78 -30.74
CA LEU A 67 -25.01 62.64 -31.92
C LEU A 67 -24.88 64.01 -32.62
N ALA A 68 -23.69 64.61 -32.56
CA ALA A 68 -23.38 65.84 -33.29
C ALA A 68 -22.32 65.58 -34.36
N VAL A 69 -22.55 66.11 -35.56
CA VAL A 69 -21.67 65.93 -36.72
C VAL A 69 -21.61 67.22 -37.50
N GLU A 70 -20.41 67.68 -37.85
CA GLU A 70 -20.24 68.84 -38.72
C GLU A 70 -19.81 68.37 -40.11
N CYS A 71 -20.59 68.67 -41.12
CA CYS A 71 -20.30 68.34 -42.51
C CYS A 71 -20.12 69.62 -43.31
N ALA A 72 -19.16 69.61 -44.22
CA ALA A 72 -18.94 70.68 -45.18
C ALA A 72 -18.91 70.09 -46.59
N GLY A 73 -19.41 70.82 -47.58
CA GLY A 73 -19.33 70.38 -48.97
C GLY A 73 -19.60 71.48 -49.97
N ASP A 74 -19.66 71.12 -51.24
CA ASP A 74 -19.92 72.04 -52.35
C ASP A 74 -21.38 71.90 -52.80
N TRP A 75 -22.04 73.00 -53.16
CA TRP A 75 -23.37 72.98 -53.77
C TRP A 75 -23.35 73.61 -55.14
N HIS A 76 -24.24 73.14 -56.02
CA HIS A 76 -24.48 73.73 -57.32
C HIS A 76 -25.98 73.77 -57.63
N VAL A 77 -26.44 74.92 -58.14
CA VAL A 77 -27.81 75.10 -58.64
C VAL A 77 -27.79 75.45 -60.12
N GLN A 78 -28.62 74.72 -60.87
CA GLN A 78 -28.87 74.96 -62.28
C GLN A 78 -30.39 74.97 -62.54
N GLU A 79 -30.90 76.07 -63.09
CA GLU A 79 -32.30 76.21 -63.50
C GLU A 79 -32.39 76.25 -65.04
N ASP A 80 -33.23 75.38 -65.62
CA ASP A 80 -33.36 75.25 -67.07
C ASP A 80 -34.19 76.37 -67.72
N LYS A 81 -35.06 77.06 -66.95
CA LYS A 81 -35.95 78.12 -67.46
C LYS A 81 -35.41 79.54 -67.32
N PHE A 82 -34.47 79.79 -66.41
CA PHE A 82 -33.88 81.12 -66.17
C PHE A 82 -32.35 81.02 -66.24
N PRO A 83 -31.71 81.29 -67.40
CA PRO A 83 -30.27 81.12 -67.61
C PRO A 83 -29.38 82.10 -66.82
N HIS A 84 -29.96 82.94 -65.97
CA HIS A 84 -29.25 83.85 -65.07
C HIS A 84 -29.22 83.34 -63.62
N LEU A 85 -29.89 82.21 -63.32
CA LEU A 85 -29.89 81.54 -62.02
C LEU A 85 -28.94 80.33 -62.06
N HIS A 86 -27.64 80.63 -62.02
CA HIS A 86 -26.58 79.66 -61.82
C HIS A 86 -25.75 80.11 -60.62
N GLY A 87 -25.61 79.21 -59.64
CA GLY A 87 -24.85 79.48 -58.42
C GLY A 87 -24.09 78.23 -58.02
N SER A 88 -22.89 78.43 -57.51
CA SER A 88 -22.08 77.39 -56.90
C SER A 88 -21.39 77.98 -55.68
N GLY A 89 -21.26 77.19 -54.63
CA GLY A 89 -20.63 77.63 -53.39
C GLY A 89 -20.37 76.47 -52.46
N SER A 90 -20.05 76.76 -51.20
CA SER A 90 -19.88 75.75 -50.16
C SER A 90 -21.05 75.78 -49.18
N TYR A 91 -21.30 74.69 -48.48
CA TYR A 91 -22.29 74.62 -47.40
C TYR A 91 -21.66 74.02 -46.16
N ASP A 92 -22.11 74.49 -45.01
CA ASP A 92 -21.84 73.89 -43.70
C ASP A 92 -23.15 73.34 -43.14
N LEU A 93 -23.12 72.09 -42.70
CA LEU A 93 -24.24 71.33 -42.17
C LEU A 93 -23.83 70.79 -40.80
N ALA A 94 -24.47 71.23 -39.73
CA ALA A 94 -24.27 70.66 -38.40
C ALA A 94 -25.51 69.89 -37.96
N ILE A 95 -25.31 68.64 -37.59
CA ILE A 95 -26.28 67.82 -36.88
C ILE A 95 -26.17 68.17 -35.39
N GLY A 96 -27.32 68.47 -34.78
CA GLY A 96 -27.44 68.89 -33.39
C GLY A 96 -27.47 67.73 -32.41
N ASP A 97 -27.20 68.05 -31.15
CA ASP A 97 -27.16 67.17 -29.98
C ASP A 97 -28.53 66.62 -29.54
N GLY A 98 -29.62 66.94 -30.25
CA GLY A 98 -30.90 66.23 -30.11
C GLY A 98 -31.04 64.99 -31.00
N SER A 99 -30.02 64.69 -31.82
CA SER A 99 -30.04 63.51 -32.71
C SER A 99 -29.75 62.22 -31.96
N ARG A 100 -30.44 61.14 -32.35
CA ARG A 100 -30.28 59.79 -31.81
C ARG A 100 -30.25 58.73 -32.90
N LEU A 101 -29.54 57.63 -32.63
CA LEU A 101 -29.48 56.43 -33.47
C LEU A 101 -29.64 55.20 -32.59
N ASP A 102 -30.70 54.44 -32.82
CA ASP A 102 -31.00 53.19 -32.13
C ASP A 102 -30.80 52.05 -33.15
N LEU A 103 -30.00 51.05 -32.80
CA LEU A 103 -29.65 49.89 -33.63
C LEU A 103 -29.90 48.62 -32.84
N ALA A 104 -30.54 47.62 -33.45
CA ALA A 104 -30.58 46.26 -32.95
C ALA A 104 -29.81 45.37 -33.92
N MET A 105 -28.81 44.64 -33.43
CA MET A 105 -27.95 43.78 -34.24
C MET A 105 -28.01 42.32 -33.78
N GLY A 106 -28.26 41.41 -34.71
CA GLY A 106 -28.33 39.97 -34.43
C GLY A 106 -27.08 39.21 -34.88
N LEU A 107 -26.82 38.06 -34.26
CA LEU A 107 -25.75 37.12 -34.66
C LEU A 107 -26.33 36.00 -35.55
N HIS A 108 -25.60 35.66 -36.60
CA HIS A 108 -25.88 34.49 -37.43
C HIS A 108 -24.70 33.51 -37.47
N HIS A 109 -25.02 32.22 -37.35
CA HIS A 109 -24.06 31.11 -37.38
C HIS A 109 -24.08 30.41 -38.74
N MET A 110 -22.97 30.39 -39.47
CA MET A 110 -22.82 29.59 -40.71
C MET A 110 -22.45 28.13 -40.45
N SER A 111 -21.90 27.80 -39.28
CA SER A 111 -21.57 26.44 -38.84
C SER A 111 -22.10 26.21 -37.42
N ALA A 112 -22.27 24.95 -36.99
CA ALA A 112 -23.00 24.59 -35.77
C ALA A 112 -22.48 25.22 -34.46
N ASN A 113 -21.25 25.77 -34.46
CA ASN A 113 -20.59 26.17 -33.22
C ASN A 113 -20.07 27.62 -33.17
N PHE A 114 -19.93 28.34 -34.31
CA PHE A 114 -19.32 29.68 -34.31
C PHE A 114 -20.19 30.74 -35.01
N PRO A 115 -20.39 31.93 -34.41
CA PRO A 115 -21.04 33.05 -35.08
C PRO A 115 -20.08 33.65 -36.12
N SER A 116 -20.57 33.85 -37.35
CA SER A 116 -19.72 34.23 -38.49
C SER A 116 -20.15 35.56 -39.13
N SER A 117 -21.32 36.08 -38.77
CA SER A 117 -21.80 37.36 -39.30
C SER A 117 -22.75 38.05 -38.34
N VAL A 118 -22.74 39.38 -38.37
CA VAL A 118 -23.69 40.28 -37.69
C VAL A 118 -24.62 40.87 -38.75
N SER A 119 -25.91 40.89 -38.47
CA SER A 119 -26.91 41.57 -39.29
C SER A 119 -27.60 42.67 -38.48
N VAL A 120 -28.10 43.71 -39.16
CA VAL A 120 -28.92 44.75 -38.54
C VAL A 120 -30.37 44.27 -38.58
N GLU A 121 -30.95 44.00 -37.43
CA GLU A 121 -32.34 43.52 -37.28
C GLU A 121 -33.33 44.70 -37.26
N ASP A 122 -32.96 45.77 -36.56
CA ASP A 122 -33.73 47.01 -36.51
C ASP A 122 -32.79 48.24 -36.51
N CYS A 123 -33.24 49.34 -37.12
CA CYS A 123 -32.54 50.62 -37.10
C CYS A 123 -33.53 51.78 -37.11
N THR A 124 -33.45 52.62 -36.08
CA THR A 124 -34.23 53.84 -35.97
C THR A 124 -33.29 55.04 -35.79
N ALA A 125 -33.30 55.96 -36.74
CA ALA A 125 -32.53 57.21 -36.65
C ALA A 125 -33.47 58.41 -36.50
N VAL A 126 -33.12 59.34 -35.61
CA VAL A 126 -33.76 60.66 -35.51
C VAL A 126 -32.67 61.70 -35.60
N VAL A 127 -32.73 62.54 -36.64
CA VAL A 127 -31.71 63.56 -36.92
C VAL A 127 -32.30 64.95 -36.69
N GLU A 128 -31.69 65.72 -35.80
CA GLU A 128 -31.95 67.15 -35.62
C GLU A 128 -30.86 67.96 -36.30
N LEU A 129 -31.24 68.91 -37.15
CA LEU A 129 -30.28 69.78 -37.82
C LEU A 129 -30.07 71.02 -36.95
N ALA A 130 -28.86 71.18 -36.39
CA ALA A 130 -28.49 72.36 -35.61
C ALA A 130 -28.13 73.55 -36.50
N LYS A 131 -27.53 73.30 -37.67
CA LYS A 131 -27.06 74.36 -38.56
C LYS A 131 -27.11 73.91 -40.02
N VAL A 132 -27.58 74.77 -40.91
CA VAL A 132 -27.40 74.62 -42.36
C VAL A 132 -27.13 76.02 -42.91
N GLU A 133 -25.90 76.29 -43.35
CA GLU A 133 -25.50 77.58 -43.93
C GLU A 133 -24.90 77.37 -45.31
N PHE A 134 -25.35 78.16 -46.28
CA PHE A 134 -24.77 78.19 -47.62
C PHE A 134 -23.89 79.43 -47.79
N HIS A 135 -22.72 79.23 -48.34
CA HIS A 135 -21.74 80.27 -48.67
C HIS A 135 -21.59 80.33 -50.19
N GLY A 136 -21.41 81.52 -50.78
CA GLY A 136 -21.15 81.66 -52.22
C GLY A 136 -21.99 82.70 -53.00
N GLY A 137 -22.28 83.86 -52.41
CA GLY A 137 -22.91 85.01 -53.10
C GLY A 137 -24.43 85.13 -52.91
N VAL A 138 -25.10 86.03 -53.65
CA VAL A 138 -26.52 86.39 -53.47
C VAL A 138 -27.49 85.21 -53.65
N VAL A 139 -27.07 84.18 -54.38
CA VAL A 139 -27.85 82.93 -54.57
C VAL A 139 -27.84 82.09 -53.28
N ALA A 140 -26.85 82.23 -52.40
CA ALA A 140 -26.82 81.55 -51.11
C ALA A 140 -27.93 82.03 -50.16
N ASP A 141 -28.22 83.34 -50.13
CA ASP A 141 -29.33 83.90 -49.34
C ASP A 141 -30.71 83.37 -49.81
N LEU A 142 -30.85 83.11 -51.11
CA LEU A 142 -32.04 82.47 -51.67
C LEU A 142 -32.12 80.99 -51.27
N MET A 143 -30.98 80.30 -51.21
CA MET A 143 -30.88 78.90 -50.78
C MET A 143 -31.21 78.75 -49.30
N ASP A 144 -30.81 79.69 -48.44
CA ASP A 144 -31.20 79.73 -47.01
C ASP A 144 -32.73 79.79 -46.82
N PHE A 145 -33.46 80.43 -47.74
CA PHE A 145 -34.93 80.45 -47.72
C PHE A 145 -35.53 79.12 -48.20
N VAL A 146 -34.99 78.54 -49.29
CA VAL A 146 -35.44 77.26 -49.85
C VAL A 146 -35.16 76.10 -48.89
N ILE A 147 -34.06 76.15 -48.13
CA ILE A 147 -33.71 75.12 -47.15
C ILE A 147 -34.65 75.07 -45.95
N LYS A 148 -35.34 76.16 -45.59
CA LYS A 148 -36.41 76.09 -44.57
C LYS A 148 -37.57 75.17 -44.98
N LEU A 149 -37.83 75.04 -46.28
CA LEU A 149 -38.77 74.05 -46.81
C LEU A 149 -38.16 72.64 -46.93
N LEU A 150 -36.86 72.53 -47.21
CA LEU A 150 -36.16 71.26 -47.37
C LEU A 150 -35.63 70.65 -46.07
N HIS A 151 -35.62 71.40 -44.96
CA HIS A 151 -35.14 70.94 -43.64
C HIS A 151 -35.71 69.57 -43.26
N LYS A 152 -37.03 69.42 -43.41
CA LYS A 152 -37.72 68.15 -43.14
C LYS A 152 -37.31 67.02 -44.09
N GLN A 153 -37.04 67.34 -45.35
CA GLN A 153 -36.68 66.36 -46.36
C GLN A 153 -35.21 65.93 -46.23
N LEU A 154 -34.32 66.86 -45.87
CA LEU A 154 -32.92 66.56 -45.56
C LEU A 154 -32.80 65.70 -44.28
N GLN A 155 -33.64 65.95 -43.27
CA GLN A 155 -33.72 65.08 -42.09
C GLN A 155 -34.13 63.65 -42.46
N VAL A 156 -35.16 63.47 -43.29
CA VAL A 156 -35.61 62.14 -43.74
C VAL A 156 -34.51 61.42 -44.54
N GLU A 157 -33.80 62.13 -45.41
CA GLU A 157 -32.74 61.55 -46.23
C GLU A 157 -31.51 61.16 -45.38
N LEU A 158 -31.14 61.98 -44.38
CA LEU A 158 -30.06 61.67 -43.44
C LEU A 158 -30.43 60.50 -42.51
N GLN A 159 -31.68 60.42 -42.06
CA GLN A 159 -32.19 59.26 -41.29
C GLN A 159 -32.09 57.99 -42.14
N PHE A 160 -32.52 58.06 -43.40
CA PHE A 160 -32.40 56.94 -44.33
C PHE A 160 -30.93 56.55 -44.57
N LEU A 161 -30.01 57.52 -44.71
CA LEU A 161 -28.59 57.26 -44.91
C LEU A 161 -27.95 56.55 -43.71
N LEU A 162 -28.27 56.96 -42.48
CA LEU A 162 -27.77 56.33 -41.26
C LEU A 162 -28.17 54.84 -41.19
N CYS A 163 -29.42 54.51 -41.50
CA CYS A 163 -29.89 53.13 -41.45
C CYS A 163 -29.58 52.29 -42.69
N SER A 164 -29.49 52.88 -43.88
CA SER A 164 -29.26 52.13 -45.14
C SER A 164 -27.78 51.96 -45.49
N LYS A 165 -26.89 52.82 -44.97
CA LYS A 165 -25.46 52.81 -45.29
C LYS A 165 -24.59 52.60 -44.07
N VAL A 166 -24.78 53.39 -43.01
CA VAL A 166 -23.89 53.36 -41.83
C VAL A 166 -24.11 52.10 -41.00
N ALA A 167 -25.36 51.74 -40.71
CA ALA A 167 -25.66 50.54 -39.93
C ALA A 167 -25.20 49.24 -40.62
N PRO A 168 -25.46 49.02 -41.93
CA PRO A 168 -24.99 47.82 -42.61
C PRO A 168 -23.46 47.77 -42.78
N ASP A 169 -22.80 48.92 -42.98
CA ASP A 169 -21.33 48.98 -43.04
C ASP A 169 -20.70 48.62 -41.69
N LEU A 170 -21.29 49.07 -40.59
CA LEU A 170 -20.90 48.68 -39.23
C LEU A 170 -21.06 47.16 -39.02
N ALA A 171 -22.22 46.60 -39.37
CA ALA A 171 -22.49 45.17 -39.25
C ALA A 171 -21.54 44.32 -40.14
N SER A 172 -21.24 44.78 -41.35
CA SER A 172 -20.27 44.12 -42.24
C SER A 172 -18.86 44.11 -41.65
N LYS A 173 -18.43 45.21 -41.02
CA LYS A 173 -17.10 45.29 -40.38
C LYS A 173 -17.02 44.43 -39.12
N MET A 174 -18.10 44.38 -38.33
CA MET A 174 -18.19 43.46 -37.19
C MET A 174 -18.19 42.00 -37.64
N SER A 175 -18.88 41.68 -38.75
CA SER A 175 -18.86 40.34 -39.36
C SER A 175 -17.44 39.92 -39.76
N LEU A 176 -16.66 40.83 -40.34
CA LEU A 176 -15.28 40.56 -40.76
C LEU A 176 -14.36 40.27 -39.57
N ALA A 177 -14.56 40.99 -38.45
CA ALA A 177 -13.85 40.71 -37.20
C ALA A 177 -14.25 39.34 -36.62
N LEU A 178 -15.54 38.98 -36.65
CA LEU A 178 -16.02 37.68 -36.20
C LEU A 178 -15.50 36.53 -37.08
N ASP A 179 -15.47 36.72 -38.39
CA ASP A 179 -14.98 35.70 -39.34
C ASP A 179 -13.48 35.42 -39.13
N HIS A 180 -12.67 36.45 -38.87
CA HIS A 180 -11.24 36.26 -38.54
C HIS A 180 -11.05 35.46 -37.25
N VAL A 181 -11.83 35.75 -36.21
CA VAL A 181 -11.78 35.02 -34.94
C VAL A 181 -12.28 33.58 -35.13
N ALA A 182 -13.34 33.38 -35.92
CA ALA A 182 -13.89 32.07 -36.20
C ALA A 182 -12.94 31.19 -37.04
N ASP A 183 -12.15 31.77 -37.95
CA ASP A 183 -11.18 31.04 -38.78
C ASP A 183 -9.95 30.61 -37.98
N GLU A 184 -9.36 31.49 -37.16
CA GLU A 184 -8.23 31.16 -36.28
C GLU A 184 -8.59 30.08 -35.25
N VAL A 185 -9.76 30.20 -34.63
CA VAL A 185 -10.22 29.23 -33.64
C VAL A 185 -10.70 27.94 -34.31
N GLY A 186 -11.40 28.05 -35.45
CA GLY A 186 -11.94 26.92 -36.20
C GLY A 186 -10.85 26.01 -36.77
N THR A 187 -9.75 26.58 -37.28
CA THR A 187 -8.60 25.81 -37.76
C THR A 187 -7.94 25.00 -36.64
N CYS A 188 -7.72 25.60 -35.47
CA CYS A 188 -7.17 24.87 -34.32
C CYS A 188 -8.06 23.69 -33.88
N VAL A 189 -9.38 23.92 -33.76
CA VAL A 189 -10.34 22.85 -33.39
C VAL A 189 -10.39 21.74 -34.45
N ALA A 190 -10.28 22.09 -35.73
CA ALA A 190 -10.29 21.13 -36.84
C ALA A 190 -9.01 20.27 -36.90
N GLU A 191 -7.83 20.86 -36.69
CA GLU A 191 -6.55 20.12 -36.65
C GLU A 191 -6.53 19.10 -35.52
N ARG A 192 -7.04 19.45 -34.34
CA ARG A 192 -7.10 18.58 -33.15
C ARG A 192 -8.08 17.42 -33.29
N ARG A 193 -9.20 17.61 -34.01
CA ARG A 193 -10.09 16.49 -34.40
C ARG A 193 -9.46 15.54 -35.41
N ALA A 194 -8.44 16.00 -36.15
CA ALA A 194 -7.83 15.27 -37.25
C ALA A 194 -6.50 14.58 -36.90
N THR A 195 -5.88 14.88 -35.76
CA THR A 195 -4.63 14.21 -35.35
C THR A 195 -4.90 12.76 -34.94
N PRO A 196 -4.41 11.76 -35.70
CA PRO A 196 -4.32 10.39 -35.18
C PRO A 196 -3.38 10.40 -33.97
N PRO A 197 -3.52 9.45 -33.02
CA PRO A 197 -2.56 9.31 -31.94
C PRO A 197 -1.14 9.27 -32.52
N PRO A 198 -0.15 9.92 -31.86
CA PRO A 198 1.21 9.95 -32.35
C PRO A 198 1.65 8.52 -32.72
N PRO A 199 2.41 8.34 -33.82
CA PRO A 199 2.87 7.02 -34.20
C PRO A 199 3.61 6.40 -33.01
N LEU A 200 3.10 5.25 -32.57
CA LEU A 200 3.61 4.49 -31.43
C LEU A 200 5.15 4.55 -31.43
N PRO A 201 5.80 4.83 -30.28
CA PRO A 201 7.24 4.69 -30.19
C PRO A 201 7.62 3.30 -30.74
N PRO A 202 8.73 3.19 -31.50
CA PRO A 202 9.12 1.91 -32.09
C PRO A 202 9.15 0.84 -31.00
N PRO A 203 8.57 -0.35 -31.25
CA PRO A 203 8.43 -1.38 -30.23
C PRO A 203 9.80 -1.65 -29.59
N PRO A 204 9.94 -1.51 -28.26
CA PRO A 204 11.18 -1.82 -27.58
C PRO A 204 11.55 -3.31 -27.75
N PRO A 205 12.83 -3.67 -27.56
CA PRO A 205 13.29 -5.05 -27.64
C PRO A 205 12.46 -5.95 -26.70
N GLY A 206 12.26 -7.21 -27.09
CA GLY A 206 11.34 -8.13 -26.39
C GLY A 206 11.59 -8.21 -24.87
N GLY A 207 10.50 -8.21 -24.09
CA GLY A 207 10.56 -8.22 -22.62
C GLY A 207 9.49 -7.40 -21.90
N LEU A 208 8.54 -6.75 -22.58
CA LEU A 208 7.50 -5.95 -21.92
C LEU A 208 6.30 -6.80 -21.45
N ILE A 209 5.76 -6.47 -20.28
CA ILE A 209 4.59 -7.14 -19.69
C ILE A 209 3.30 -6.73 -20.40
N ASN A 210 2.49 -7.70 -20.80
CA ASN A 210 1.14 -7.46 -21.28
C ASN A 210 0.22 -7.14 -20.09
N LEU A 211 -0.23 -5.88 -20.01
CA LEU A 211 -1.03 -5.36 -18.89
C LEU A 211 -2.44 -5.96 -18.84
N ARG A 212 -2.98 -6.48 -19.96
CA ARG A 212 -4.30 -7.16 -19.96
C ARG A 212 -4.31 -8.47 -19.21
N THR A 213 -3.16 -9.14 -19.14
CA THR A 213 -3.03 -10.48 -18.54
C THR A 213 -2.41 -10.44 -17.15
N ASN A 214 -2.03 -9.25 -16.66
CA ASN A 214 -1.32 -9.13 -15.40
C ASN A 214 -2.32 -9.05 -14.22
N PRO A 215 -2.26 -9.98 -13.26
CA PRO A 215 -3.19 -10.04 -12.13
C PRO A 215 -3.06 -8.85 -11.17
N VAL A 216 -1.92 -8.16 -11.12
CA VAL A 216 -1.71 -6.96 -10.29
C VAL A 216 -2.54 -5.79 -10.81
N VAL A 217 -2.63 -5.61 -12.13
CA VAL A 217 -3.46 -4.57 -12.76
C VAL A 217 -4.94 -4.87 -12.54
N ALA A 218 -5.35 -6.14 -12.62
CA ALA A 218 -6.73 -6.54 -12.32
C ALA A 218 -7.11 -6.39 -10.84
N LEU A 219 -6.17 -6.62 -9.91
CA LEU A 219 -6.37 -6.39 -8.48
C LEU A 219 -6.43 -4.89 -8.17
N LEU A 220 -5.56 -4.07 -8.78
CA LEU A 220 -5.61 -2.60 -8.64
C LEU A 220 -6.93 -2.04 -9.19
N ASP A 221 -7.34 -2.48 -10.39
CA ASP A 221 -8.61 -2.08 -11.02
C ASP A 221 -9.81 -2.47 -10.13
N TYR A 222 -9.79 -3.67 -9.54
CA TYR A 222 -10.82 -4.12 -8.61
C TYR A 222 -10.84 -3.31 -7.31
N VAL A 223 -9.67 -3.05 -6.69
CA VAL A 223 -9.59 -2.31 -5.42
C VAL A 223 -9.98 -0.85 -5.62
N VAL A 224 -9.45 -0.19 -6.66
CA VAL A 224 -9.74 1.21 -6.91
C VAL A 224 -11.21 1.40 -7.32
N ASN A 225 -11.77 0.56 -8.20
CA ASN A 225 -13.14 0.77 -8.67
C ASN A 225 -14.24 0.20 -7.75
N ASN A 226 -13.97 -0.83 -6.93
CA ASN A 226 -14.98 -1.45 -6.07
C ASN A 226 -14.83 -1.14 -4.58
N VAL A 227 -13.67 -0.65 -4.12
CA VAL A 227 -13.45 -0.25 -2.72
C VAL A 227 -13.50 1.28 -2.57
N SER A 228 -13.20 2.06 -3.62
CA SER A 228 -13.42 3.51 -3.58
C SER A 228 -14.87 3.86 -3.95
N THR A 229 -15.69 4.05 -2.92
CA THR A 229 -16.79 5.02 -3.04
C THR A 229 -16.18 6.42 -3.05
N SER A 230 -16.83 7.39 -3.73
CA SER A 230 -16.42 8.79 -4.01
C SER A 230 -15.48 9.51 -3.03
N VAL A 231 -15.49 9.17 -1.74
CA VAL A 231 -14.74 9.80 -0.64
C VAL A 231 -13.20 9.68 -0.75
N GLY A 232 -12.67 8.67 -1.46
CA GLY A 232 -11.21 8.47 -1.56
C GLY A 232 -10.48 9.36 -2.56
N LEU A 233 -11.19 9.85 -3.59
CA LEU A 233 -10.58 10.69 -4.63
C LEU A 233 -10.50 12.15 -4.18
N ASP A 234 -11.55 12.63 -3.52
CA ASP A 234 -11.63 13.99 -2.98
C ASP A 234 -10.46 14.22 -2.01
N ALA A 235 -10.21 13.28 -1.09
CA ALA A 235 -9.07 13.34 -0.16
C ALA A 235 -7.69 13.32 -0.84
N LEU A 236 -7.55 12.66 -2.00
CA LEU A 236 -6.30 12.67 -2.77
C LEU A 236 -6.12 13.98 -3.53
N VAL A 237 -7.21 14.54 -4.06
CA VAL A 237 -7.21 15.85 -4.71
C VAL A 237 -6.92 16.95 -3.68
N ASP A 238 -7.47 16.86 -2.47
CA ASP A 238 -7.22 17.79 -1.36
C ASP A 238 -5.76 17.77 -0.86
N GLU A 239 -5.03 16.66 -1.06
CA GLU A 239 -3.59 16.60 -0.74
C GLU A 239 -2.72 17.19 -1.87
N LEU A 240 -3.19 17.14 -3.12
CA LEU A 240 -2.47 17.62 -4.30
C LEU A 240 -2.82 19.06 -4.70
N THR A 241 -3.91 19.60 -4.16
CA THR A 241 -4.47 20.93 -4.44
C THR A 241 -4.88 21.59 -3.12
N ASP A 242 -5.05 22.92 -3.09
CA ASP A 242 -5.54 23.59 -1.87
C ASP A 242 -7.07 23.39 -1.76
N ASP A 243 -7.52 22.22 -1.27
CA ASP A 243 -8.95 21.85 -1.13
C ASP A 243 -9.75 22.02 -2.46
N GLY A 244 -9.29 21.38 -3.53
CA GLY A 244 -9.97 21.42 -4.84
C GLY A 244 -9.73 22.70 -5.66
N TYR A 245 -8.77 23.54 -5.26
CA TYR A 245 -8.35 24.75 -5.97
C TYR A 245 -6.98 24.59 -6.65
N TYR A 246 -6.89 24.95 -7.93
CA TYR A 246 -5.62 25.00 -8.67
C TYR A 246 -5.56 26.17 -9.64
N ALA A 247 -4.43 26.87 -9.70
CA ALA A 247 -4.26 28.04 -10.57
C ALA A 247 -2.96 27.98 -11.40
N VAL A 248 -3.04 28.44 -12.64
CA VAL A 248 -1.93 28.43 -13.63
C VAL A 248 -1.85 29.76 -14.38
N ASP A 249 -0.65 30.30 -14.51
CA ASP A 249 -0.37 31.48 -15.33
C ASP A 249 -0.29 31.09 -16.82
N LEU A 250 -1.18 31.64 -17.65
CA LEU A 250 -1.22 31.36 -19.10
C LEU A 250 -0.24 32.22 -19.89
N ASN A 251 0.05 33.45 -19.45
CA ASN A 251 1.00 34.41 -20.05
C ASN A 251 0.95 34.46 -21.60
N THR A 252 -0.25 34.38 -22.17
CA THR A 252 -0.47 34.30 -23.62
C THR A 252 -1.16 35.56 -24.11
N THR A 253 -0.76 36.06 -25.28
CA THR A 253 -1.35 37.26 -25.87
C THR A 253 -1.90 36.98 -27.27
N LEU A 254 -3.13 37.44 -27.51
CA LEU A 254 -3.80 37.38 -28.80
C LEU A 254 -3.88 38.81 -29.36
N ALA A 255 -3.42 39.04 -30.58
CA ALA A 255 -3.43 40.35 -31.21
C ALA A 255 -4.26 40.32 -32.50
N VAL A 256 -5.29 41.15 -32.57
CA VAL A 256 -6.16 41.31 -33.73
C VAL A 256 -6.03 42.73 -34.27
N ALA A 257 -5.59 42.85 -35.52
CA ALA A 257 -5.52 44.13 -36.22
C ALA A 257 -6.80 44.33 -37.06
N LEU A 258 -7.54 45.38 -36.76
CA LEU A 258 -8.78 45.75 -37.43
C LEU A 258 -8.59 47.06 -38.23
N LEU A 259 -9.42 47.25 -39.26
CA LEU A 259 -9.51 48.49 -40.04
C LEU A 259 -8.16 48.90 -40.68
N ASP A 260 -7.57 48.07 -41.53
CA ASP A 260 -6.30 48.36 -42.22
C ASP A 260 -5.15 48.77 -41.26
N ASN A 261 -5.03 48.09 -40.11
CA ASN A 261 -4.07 48.37 -39.03
C ASN A 261 -4.25 49.73 -38.32
N THR A 262 -5.41 50.38 -38.47
CA THR A 262 -5.70 51.63 -37.74
C THR A 262 -6.19 51.40 -36.30
N LEU A 263 -6.65 50.18 -36.00
CA LEU A 263 -7.06 49.76 -34.65
C LEU A 263 -6.44 48.39 -34.33
N ASN A 264 -5.56 48.35 -33.34
CA ASN A 264 -5.02 47.10 -32.82
C ASN A 264 -5.66 46.79 -31.46
N ILE A 265 -6.24 45.59 -31.35
CA ILE A 265 -6.76 45.06 -30.10
C ILE A 265 -5.85 43.90 -29.69
N THR A 266 -5.32 43.96 -28.47
CA THR A 266 -4.52 42.90 -27.87
C THR A 266 -5.24 42.39 -26.62
N ILE A 267 -5.46 41.09 -26.54
CA ILE A 267 -6.04 40.41 -25.39
C ILE A 267 -4.91 39.62 -24.73
N GLU A 268 -4.58 39.97 -23.50
CA GLU A 268 -3.61 39.24 -22.68
C GLU A 268 -4.37 38.34 -21.70
N LEU A 269 -4.04 37.05 -21.66
CA LEU A 269 -4.56 36.09 -20.69
C LEU A 269 -3.60 36.01 -19.51
N GLY A 270 -4.12 36.20 -18.30
CA GLY A 270 -3.38 36.11 -17.05
C GLY A 270 -3.42 34.69 -16.46
N GLU A 271 -4.02 34.58 -15.28
CA GLU A 271 -4.21 33.36 -14.51
C GLU A 271 -5.53 32.64 -14.87
N LEU A 272 -5.47 31.32 -15.03
CA LEU A 272 -6.60 30.39 -15.04
C LEU A 272 -6.69 29.69 -13.67
N ALA A 273 -7.78 29.89 -12.95
CA ALA A 273 -8.06 29.25 -11.67
C ALA A 273 -9.25 28.28 -11.78
N LEU A 274 -9.00 27.01 -11.45
CA LEU A 274 -9.99 25.94 -11.39
C LEU A 274 -10.44 25.73 -9.94
N ASN A 275 -11.76 25.59 -9.75
CA ASN A 275 -12.40 25.35 -8.45
C ASN A 275 -13.36 24.15 -8.56
N GLY A 276 -13.52 23.39 -7.48
CA GLY A 276 -14.39 22.21 -7.46
C GLY A 276 -13.72 20.97 -8.06
N LEU A 277 -12.38 20.91 -8.04
CA LEU A 277 -11.61 19.73 -8.44
C LEU A 277 -11.81 18.55 -7.48
N ASP A 278 -12.50 18.73 -6.37
CA ASP A 278 -12.87 17.74 -5.35
C ASP A 278 -14.28 17.15 -5.55
N THR A 279 -14.83 17.24 -6.78
CA THR A 279 -16.23 16.82 -7.06
C THR A 279 -16.35 15.65 -8.05
N TRP A 280 -15.30 14.84 -8.20
CA TRP A 280 -15.27 13.73 -9.15
C TRP A 280 -16.09 12.54 -8.65
N GLN A 281 -17.09 12.11 -9.41
CA GLN A 281 -17.98 11.01 -8.99
C GLN A 281 -17.64 9.66 -9.61
N GLN A 282 -16.93 9.64 -10.75
CA GLN A 282 -16.58 8.41 -11.45
C GLN A 282 -15.11 8.44 -11.87
N LEU A 283 -14.36 7.46 -11.36
CA LEU A 283 -12.97 7.21 -11.70
C LEU A 283 -12.91 5.83 -12.37
N ASP A 284 -12.68 5.78 -13.67
CA ASP A 284 -12.38 4.56 -14.40
C ASP A 284 -10.87 4.53 -14.66
N THR A 285 -10.08 4.19 -13.63
CA THR A 285 -8.61 4.25 -13.69
C THR A 285 -7.97 2.98 -14.22
N LEU A 286 -6.92 3.14 -15.04
CA LEU A 286 -5.96 2.10 -15.41
C LEU A 286 -6.53 0.91 -16.20
N ARG A 287 -7.49 1.16 -17.11
CA ARG A 287 -7.95 0.11 -18.03
C ARG A 287 -6.98 -0.08 -19.19
N PRO A 288 -6.57 -1.31 -19.53
CA PRO A 288 -5.76 -1.53 -20.73
C PRO A 288 -6.57 -1.14 -21.98
N ALA A 289 -6.09 -0.15 -22.73
CA ALA A 289 -6.80 0.37 -23.90
C ALA A 289 -7.08 -0.76 -24.90
N SER A 290 -8.28 -0.88 -25.46
CA SER A 290 -8.69 -2.02 -26.32
C SER A 290 -7.77 -2.29 -27.52
N TRP A 291 -7.02 -1.27 -27.94
CA TRP A 291 -6.14 -1.28 -29.11
C TRP A 291 -4.65 -1.53 -28.80
N SER A 292 -4.20 -1.45 -27.53
CA SER A 292 -2.81 -1.76 -27.13
C SER A 292 -2.70 -2.41 -25.73
N PRO A 293 -1.89 -3.48 -25.56
CA PRO A 293 -1.70 -4.13 -24.26
C PRO A 293 -0.75 -3.38 -23.30
N TYR A 294 -0.19 -2.24 -23.72
CA TYR A 294 0.80 -1.44 -22.97
C TYR A 294 0.32 -0.02 -22.66
N VAL A 295 -0.90 0.33 -23.09
CA VAL A 295 -1.52 1.64 -22.86
C VAL A 295 -2.60 1.47 -21.81
N LEU A 296 -2.57 2.32 -20.79
CA LEU A 296 -3.58 2.45 -19.77
C LEU A 296 -4.42 3.69 -20.08
N SER A 297 -5.72 3.50 -20.22
CA SER A 297 -6.70 4.58 -20.32
C SER A 297 -7.34 4.81 -18.97
N SER A 298 -7.37 6.06 -18.56
CA SER A 298 -8.08 6.53 -17.37
C SER A 298 -9.10 7.58 -17.78
N SER A 299 -10.32 7.48 -17.28
CA SER A 299 -11.38 8.46 -17.50
C SER A 299 -11.87 8.98 -16.15
N ILE A 300 -11.95 10.30 -16.01
CA ILE A 300 -12.39 10.96 -14.78
C ILE A 300 -13.53 11.92 -15.14
N SER A 301 -14.66 11.86 -14.43
CA SER A 301 -15.79 12.76 -14.67
C SER A 301 -16.22 13.53 -13.42
N ALA A 302 -16.33 14.85 -13.57
CA ALA A 302 -16.78 15.79 -12.54
C ALA A 302 -18.14 16.39 -12.94
N ASP A 303 -19.02 16.50 -11.94
CA ASP A 303 -20.35 17.07 -12.12
C ASP A 303 -20.36 18.60 -12.03
N ALA A 304 -19.47 19.21 -11.24
CA ALA A 304 -19.49 20.64 -10.95
C ALA A 304 -18.09 21.26 -10.85
N LEU A 305 -17.51 21.62 -12.00
CA LEU A 305 -16.22 22.33 -12.08
C LEU A 305 -16.46 23.82 -12.38
N ALA A 306 -15.70 24.73 -11.78
CA ALA A 306 -15.72 26.15 -12.13
C ALA A 306 -14.33 26.62 -12.59
N ALA A 307 -14.28 27.38 -13.68
CA ALA A 307 -13.06 27.91 -14.27
C ALA A 307 -13.12 29.43 -14.36
N ASN A 308 -12.13 30.10 -13.76
CA ASN A 308 -12.00 31.55 -13.75
C ASN A 308 -10.74 31.95 -14.52
N ILE A 309 -10.88 32.73 -15.57
CA ILE A 309 -9.79 33.21 -16.42
C ILE A 309 -9.68 34.73 -16.27
N SER A 310 -8.54 35.22 -15.82
CA SER A 310 -8.24 36.66 -15.86
C SER A 310 -7.73 37.07 -17.24
N PHE A 311 -8.19 38.22 -17.73
CA PHE A 311 -7.77 38.74 -19.02
C PHE A 311 -7.68 40.28 -18.99
N CYS A 312 -6.83 40.83 -19.85
CA CYS A 312 -6.69 42.27 -20.09
C CYS A 312 -6.86 42.56 -21.57
N VAL A 313 -7.79 43.45 -21.92
CA VAL A 313 -7.95 43.94 -23.30
C VAL A 313 -7.31 45.30 -23.39
N ALA A 314 -6.31 45.42 -24.28
CA ALA A 314 -5.72 46.69 -24.65
C ALA A 314 -6.07 47.05 -26.09
N ALA A 315 -6.52 48.28 -26.32
CA ALA A 315 -6.84 48.80 -27.65
C ALA A 315 -6.02 50.05 -27.94
N SER A 316 -5.39 50.09 -29.12
CA SER A 316 -4.60 51.21 -29.61
C SER A 316 -5.08 51.66 -30.98
N ALA A 317 -5.40 52.94 -31.14
CA ALA A 317 -5.87 53.53 -32.39
C ALA A 317 -4.88 54.59 -32.90
N THR A 318 -4.37 54.42 -34.12
CA THR A 318 -3.29 55.26 -34.68
C THR A 318 -3.77 56.49 -35.47
N ALA A 319 -5.09 56.63 -35.71
CA ALA A 319 -5.63 57.61 -36.66
C ALA A 319 -6.55 58.71 -36.08
N LEU A 320 -6.77 58.77 -34.76
CA LEU A 320 -7.60 59.78 -34.11
C LEU A 320 -6.75 60.56 -33.11
N ALA A 321 -6.90 61.88 -33.10
CA ALA A 321 -6.08 62.80 -32.30
C ALA A 321 -6.15 62.48 -30.79
N GLY A 322 -5.22 61.66 -30.32
CA GLY A 322 -4.99 61.27 -28.93
C GLY A 322 -4.29 59.90 -28.87
N ASP A 323 -2.98 59.89 -28.60
CA ASP A 323 -2.16 58.69 -28.32
C ASP A 323 -2.61 58.01 -27.01
N GLY A 324 -3.84 57.51 -26.96
CA GLY A 324 -4.41 56.81 -25.81
C GLY A 324 -4.47 55.32 -26.07
N VAL A 325 -3.65 54.54 -25.37
CA VAL A 325 -3.88 53.09 -25.23
C VAL A 325 -4.91 52.91 -24.13
N PHE A 326 -6.04 52.29 -24.47
CA PHE A 326 -7.05 51.91 -23.48
C PHE A 326 -6.73 50.50 -23.02
N THR A 327 -6.74 50.27 -21.71
CA THR A 327 -6.51 48.94 -21.13
C THR A 327 -7.54 48.72 -20.05
N ASP A 328 -8.38 47.68 -20.23
CA ASP A 328 -9.36 47.23 -19.26
C ASP A 328 -9.11 45.75 -18.96
N CYS A 329 -8.98 45.41 -17.68
CA CYS A 329 -8.81 44.02 -17.23
C CYS A 329 -10.07 43.53 -16.54
N GLY A 330 -10.39 42.25 -16.70
CA GLY A 330 -11.54 41.60 -16.09
C GLY A 330 -11.29 40.11 -15.84
N VAL A 331 -12.27 39.45 -15.23
CA VAL A 331 -12.26 38.01 -14.98
C VAL A 331 -13.47 37.38 -15.64
N LEU A 332 -13.23 36.41 -16.52
CA LEU A 332 -14.23 35.53 -17.10
C LEU A 332 -14.41 34.32 -16.16
N SER A 333 -15.55 34.20 -15.51
CA SER A 333 -15.87 33.07 -14.64
C SER A 333 -16.91 32.18 -15.34
N GLY A 334 -16.65 30.89 -15.44
CA GLY A 334 -17.57 29.93 -16.06
C GLY A 334 -17.79 28.71 -15.19
N ARG A 335 -19.06 28.29 -15.05
CA ARG A 335 -19.41 27.01 -14.43
C ARG A 335 -19.58 25.95 -15.51
N LEU A 336 -18.89 24.84 -15.34
CA LEU A 336 -18.82 23.70 -16.24
C LEU A 336 -19.64 22.54 -15.66
N ALA A 337 -20.52 21.95 -16.47
CA ALA A 337 -21.25 20.73 -16.15
C ALA A 337 -20.86 19.59 -17.10
N GLY A 338 -20.89 18.37 -16.57
CA GLY A 338 -20.51 17.16 -17.29
C GLY A 338 -19.06 17.20 -17.76
N ALA A 339 -18.16 17.68 -16.91
CA ALA A 339 -16.75 17.80 -17.22
C ALA A 339 -16.10 16.41 -17.19
N THR A 340 -15.69 15.89 -18.33
CA THR A 340 -14.96 14.63 -18.46
C THR A 340 -13.53 14.91 -18.91
N LEU A 341 -12.58 14.36 -18.17
CA LEU A 341 -11.16 14.35 -18.48
C LEU A 341 -10.74 12.92 -18.83
N ASP A 342 -10.44 12.68 -20.11
CA ASP A 342 -9.95 11.40 -20.58
C ASP A 342 -8.43 11.47 -20.78
N ILE A 343 -7.72 10.59 -20.11
CA ILE A 343 -6.25 10.50 -20.12
C ILE A 343 -5.86 9.14 -20.67
N SER A 344 -5.03 9.12 -21.70
CA SER A 344 -4.36 7.89 -22.14
C SER A 344 -2.87 7.99 -21.84
N THR A 345 -2.34 6.98 -21.15
CA THR A 345 -0.95 6.92 -20.73
C THR A 345 -0.32 5.63 -21.21
N TYR A 346 0.77 5.74 -21.97
CA TYR A 346 1.64 4.62 -22.28
C TYR A 346 2.52 4.31 -21.08
N VAL A 347 2.50 3.07 -20.60
CA VAL A 347 3.34 2.60 -19.50
C VAL A 347 4.11 1.37 -19.96
N ALA A 348 5.41 1.54 -20.19
CA ALA A 348 6.31 0.43 -20.47
C ALA A 348 6.87 -0.11 -19.17
N ILE A 349 6.57 -1.37 -18.87
CA ILE A 349 7.06 -2.08 -17.68
C ILE A 349 8.06 -3.15 -18.13
N ASP A 350 9.29 -3.08 -17.63
CA ASP A 350 10.35 -4.05 -17.91
C ASP A 350 10.09 -5.36 -17.15
N ALA A 351 9.75 -6.43 -17.87
CA ALA A 351 9.49 -7.73 -17.26
C ALA A 351 10.76 -8.41 -16.75
N GLU A 352 11.92 -8.15 -17.36
CA GLU A 352 13.19 -8.74 -16.93
C GLU A 352 13.59 -8.13 -15.60
N PHE A 353 13.50 -6.80 -15.47
CA PHE A 353 13.74 -6.11 -14.21
C PHE A 353 12.75 -6.54 -13.12
N LEU A 354 11.44 -6.57 -13.40
CA LEU A 354 10.45 -7.09 -12.42
C LEU A 354 10.76 -8.52 -12.00
N SER A 355 11.09 -9.41 -12.95
CA SER A 355 11.45 -10.79 -12.63
C SER A 355 12.77 -10.92 -11.85
N SER A 356 13.62 -9.88 -11.90
CA SER A 356 14.88 -9.80 -11.15
C SER A 356 14.74 -9.21 -9.74
N LEU A 357 13.61 -8.58 -9.44
CA LEU A 357 13.34 -8.04 -8.11
C LEU A 357 13.10 -9.18 -7.12
N ASP A 358 13.78 -9.14 -5.98
CA ASP A 358 13.47 -10.01 -4.86
C ASP A 358 12.08 -9.67 -4.32
N THR A 359 11.43 -10.64 -3.68
CA THR A 359 10.09 -10.50 -3.10
C THR A 359 9.92 -9.27 -2.22
N SER A 360 11.01 -8.84 -1.55
CA SER A 360 11.04 -7.68 -0.63
C SER A 360 11.14 -6.35 -1.33
N GLN A 361 11.57 -6.37 -2.57
CA GLN A 361 11.67 -5.20 -3.41
C GLN A 361 10.33 -4.89 -4.09
N TYR A 362 9.45 -5.87 -4.29
CA TYR A 362 8.08 -5.64 -4.79
C TYR A 362 7.21 -4.76 -3.88
N LEU A 363 7.43 -4.83 -2.56
CA LEU A 363 6.65 -4.06 -1.58
C LEU A 363 7.17 -2.64 -1.35
N SER A 364 8.33 -2.29 -1.92
CA SER A 364 8.85 -0.92 -1.88
C SER A 364 8.29 -0.14 -3.07
N PRO A 365 7.46 0.90 -2.85
CA PRO A 365 6.91 1.71 -3.94
C PRO A 365 8.00 2.21 -4.90
N GLY A 366 9.19 2.55 -4.36
CA GLY A 366 10.33 3.03 -5.16
C GLY A 366 10.93 1.98 -6.11
N ASN A 367 10.96 0.70 -5.74
CA ASN A 367 11.50 -0.37 -6.58
C ASN A 367 10.48 -0.83 -7.63
N LEU A 368 9.18 -0.80 -7.30
CA LEU A 368 8.12 -1.05 -8.26
C LEU A 368 8.07 0.08 -9.31
N LEU A 369 8.22 1.34 -8.89
CA LEU A 369 8.35 2.47 -9.81
C LEU A 369 9.63 2.40 -10.67
N ALA A 370 10.73 1.86 -10.15
CA ALA A 370 11.95 1.64 -10.92
C ALA A 370 11.78 0.63 -12.08
N SER A 371 10.79 -0.27 -11.99
CA SER A 371 10.44 -1.23 -13.06
C SER A 371 9.73 -0.59 -14.25
N VAL A 372 9.25 0.64 -14.08
CA VAL A 372 8.61 1.41 -15.14
C VAL A 372 9.70 1.99 -16.03
N ASP A 373 9.86 1.43 -17.23
CA ASP A 373 10.92 1.81 -18.14
C ASP A 373 10.66 3.17 -18.78
N ALA A 374 9.40 3.41 -19.17
CA ALA A 374 8.93 4.67 -19.71
C ALA A 374 7.46 4.92 -19.34
N VAL A 375 7.13 6.19 -19.06
CA VAL A 375 5.76 6.69 -18.95
C VAL A 375 5.62 7.87 -19.90
N SER A 376 4.55 7.88 -20.70
CA SER A 376 4.22 9.02 -21.56
C SER A 376 2.71 9.20 -21.62
N LEU A 377 2.25 10.43 -21.50
CA LEU A 377 0.91 10.84 -21.88
C LEU A 377 0.81 10.71 -23.41
N GLU A 378 -0.18 9.95 -23.90
CA GLU A 378 -0.47 9.79 -25.34
C GLU A 378 -1.60 10.70 -25.81
N SER A 379 -2.57 10.99 -24.93
CA SER A 379 -3.64 11.92 -25.21
C SER A 379 -4.26 12.46 -23.93
N LEU A 380 -4.61 13.75 -23.95
CA LEU A 380 -5.39 14.44 -22.94
C LEU A 380 -6.61 15.05 -23.62
N TRP A 381 -7.81 14.63 -23.24
CA TRP A 381 -9.06 15.18 -23.77
C TRP A 381 -9.88 15.77 -22.64
N PHE A 382 -10.23 17.04 -22.77
CA PHE A 382 -11.14 17.70 -21.85
C PHE A 382 -12.44 18.03 -22.57
N ASN A 383 -13.55 17.52 -22.07
CA ASN A 383 -14.87 17.82 -22.61
C ASN A 383 -15.78 18.28 -21.48
N ALA A 384 -16.43 19.43 -21.65
CA ALA A 384 -17.32 20.00 -20.66
C ALA A 384 -18.36 20.86 -21.36
N SER A 385 -19.48 21.14 -20.69
CA SER A 385 -20.48 22.09 -21.17
C SER A 385 -20.56 23.28 -20.22
N PHE A 386 -20.48 24.51 -20.75
CA PHE A 386 -20.68 25.70 -19.92
C PHE A 386 -22.17 25.84 -19.59
N VAL A 387 -22.49 25.93 -18.30
CA VAL A 387 -23.85 26.17 -17.81
C VAL A 387 -24.12 27.66 -17.71
N ASP A 388 -23.17 28.39 -17.11
CA ASP A 388 -23.24 29.84 -16.95
C ASP A 388 -21.82 30.39 -17.15
N VAL A 389 -21.69 31.47 -17.92
CA VAL A 389 -20.46 32.25 -18.06
C VAL A 389 -20.79 33.66 -17.57
N VAL A 390 -19.87 34.30 -16.87
CA VAL A 390 -20.06 35.66 -16.36
C VAL A 390 -18.74 36.39 -16.39
N VAL A 391 -18.73 37.56 -17.01
CA VAL A 391 -17.60 38.49 -16.94
C VAL A 391 -17.78 39.42 -15.73
N TYR A 392 -16.77 39.51 -14.87
CA TYR A 392 -16.73 40.40 -13.72
C TYR A 392 -15.60 41.43 -13.86
N GLY A 393 -15.88 42.66 -13.39
CA GLY A 393 -14.85 43.61 -12.95
C GLY A 393 -13.95 44.21 -14.02
N LEU A 394 -14.51 44.81 -15.08
CA LEU A 394 -13.75 45.66 -16.00
C LEU A 394 -13.30 46.95 -15.31
N ASN A 395 -12.09 46.93 -14.77
CA ASN A 395 -11.45 48.10 -14.16
C ASN A 395 -10.32 48.58 -15.07
N GLY A 396 -10.48 49.75 -15.69
CA GLY A 396 -9.40 50.36 -16.44
C GLY A 396 -9.62 51.84 -16.74
N THR A 397 -8.89 52.35 -17.71
CA THR A 397 -8.67 53.79 -17.91
C THR A 397 -9.83 54.51 -18.62
N ALA A 398 -10.84 53.76 -19.08
CA ALA A 398 -12.01 54.29 -19.75
C ALA A 398 -13.11 54.77 -18.77
N GLY A 399 -13.95 55.71 -19.22
CA GLY A 399 -15.07 56.24 -18.42
C GLY A 399 -16.16 55.20 -18.14
N SER A 400 -16.96 55.39 -17.09
CA SER A 400 -17.93 54.38 -16.60
C SER A 400 -18.95 53.92 -17.65
N GLU A 401 -19.36 54.80 -18.57
CA GLU A 401 -20.27 54.44 -19.68
C GLU A 401 -19.62 53.47 -20.68
N LEU A 402 -18.32 53.66 -20.97
CA LEU A 402 -17.59 52.81 -21.91
C LEU A 402 -17.33 51.42 -21.31
N ASN A 403 -17.05 51.34 -20.01
CA ASN A 403 -16.87 50.07 -19.32
C ASN A 403 -18.19 49.26 -19.29
N THR A 404 -19.32 49.94 -19.12
CA THR A 404 -20.65 49.30 -19.17
C THR A 404 -20.95 48.80 -20.58
N ALA A 405 -20.67 49.60 -21.60
CA ALA A 405 -20.85 49.18 -22.99
C ALA A 405 -19.92 48.02 -23.40
N ALA A 406 -18.67 48.02 -22.93
CA ALA A 406 -17.73 46.91 -23.13
C ALA A 406 -18.23 45.63 -22.46
N LEU A 407 -18.76 45.72 -21.23
CA LEU A 407 -19.31 44.58 -20.50
C LEU A 407 -20.52 43.96 -21.23
N GLU A 408 -21.46 44.78 -21.71
CA GLU A 408 -22.64 44.29 -22.45
C GLU A 408 -22.24 43.73 -23.83
N THR A 409 -21.22 44.30 -24.49
CA THR A 409 -20.68 43.72 -25.73
C THR A 409 -20.01 42.36 -25.47
N LEU A 410 -19.29 42.20 -24.36
CA LEU A 410 -18.72 40.91 -23.98
C LEU A 410 -19.79 39.89 -23.63
N ARG A 411 -20.89 40.29 -22.96
CA ARG A 411 -22.07 39.43 -22.72
C ARG A 411 -22.73 38.98 -24.02
N PHE A 412 -22.83 39.87 -25.01
CA PHE A 412 -23.36 39.51 -26.32
C PHE A 412 -22.51 38.44 -27.02
N LEU A 413 -21.18 38.59 -26.96
CA LEU A 413 -20.24 37.60 -27.49
C LEU A 413 -20.28 36.29 -26.67
N GLU A 414 -20.43 36.38 -25.35
CA GLU A 414 -20.60 35.22 -24.47
C GLU A 414 -21.73 34.31 -24.94
N TYR A 415 -22.94 34.85 -25.15
CA TYR A 415 -24.08 34.08 -25.67
C TYR A 415 -23.81 33.51 -27.07
N GLY A 416 -23.09 34.24 -27.91
CA GLY A 416 -22.74 33.81 -29.27
C GLY A 416 -21.73 32.65 -29.33
N PHE A 417 -20.78 32.63 -28.40
CA PHE A 417 -19.64 31.69 -28.39
C PHE A 417 -19.76 30.60 -27.31
N ALA A 418 -20.74 30.63 -26.42
CA ALA A 418 -20.89 29.68 -25.31
C ALA A 418 -20.79 28.19 -25.73
N ALA A 419 -21.40 27.82 -26.86
CA ALA A 419 -21.36 26.45 -27.39
C ALA A 419 -19.97 26.04 -27.94
N SER A 420 -19.12 27.00 -28.28
CA SER A 420 -17.76 26.76 -28.79
C SER A 420 -16.67 26.79 -27.72
N LEU A 421 -16.92 27.43 -26.57
CA LEU A 421 -15.93 27.60 -25.51
C LEU A 421 -15.21 26.30 -25.10
N PRO A 422 -15.89 25.13 -24.95
CA PRO A 422 -15.21 23.89 -24.59
C PRO A 422 -14.14 23.46 -25.59
N GLY A 423 -14.45 23.55 -26.89
CA GLY A 423 -13.49 23.22 -27.95
C GLY A 423 -12.31 24.20 -28.02
N THR A 424 -12.54 25.47 -27.66
CA THR A 424 -11.46 26.47 -27.58
C THR A 424 -10.51 26.24 -26.40
N LEU A 425 -11.04 25.84 -25.25
CA LEU A 425 -10.22 25.48 -24.08
C LEU A 425 -9.34 24.26 -24.36
N ASP A 426 -9.91 23.23 -25.01
CA ASP A 426 -9.17 22.04 -25.42
C ASP A 426 -8.04 22.41 -26.42
N CYS A 427 -8.32 23.32 -27.36
CA CYS A 427 -7.33 23.84 -28.31
C CYS A 427 -6.18 24.62 -27.65
N VAL A 428 -6.46 25.49 -26.67
CA VAL A 428 -5.44 26.40 -26.11
C VAL A 428 -4.68 25.77 -24.94
N VAL A 429 -5.39 25.11 -24.02
CA VAL A 429 -4.81 24.68 -22.74
C VAL A 429 -3.98 23.40 -22.89
N VAL A 430 -4.48 22.41 -23.62
CA VAL A 430 -3.81 21.10 -23.67
C VAL A 430 -2.45 21.13 -24.36
N PRO A 431 -2.22 21.85 -25.49
CA PRO A 431 -0.89 21.92 -26.09
C PRO A 431 0.16 22.60 -25.20
N LEU A 432 -0.28 23.45 -24.27
CA LEU A 432 0.59 24.07 -23.27
C LEU A 432 0.93 23.11 -22.13
N VAL A 433 -0.04 22.30 -21.72
CA VAL A 433 0.05 21.45 -20.51
C VAL A 433 0.65 20.07 -20.80
N GLU A 434 0.29 19.44 -21.91
CA GLU A 434 0.76 18.10 -22.28
C GLU A 434 2.29 17.93 -22.32
N PRO A 435 3.08 18.83 -22.95
CA PRO A 435 4.54 18.71 -22.97
C PRO A 435 5.16 18.93 -21.59
N GLU A 436 4.61 19.82 -20.77
CA GLU A 436 5.07 20.06 -19.39
C GLU A 436 4.83 18.83 -18.50
N ILE A 437 3.66 18.19 -18.62
CA ILE A 437 3.35 16.95 -17.90
C ILE A 437 4.30 15.83 -18.32
N ASN A 438 4.52 15.64 -19.62
CA ASN A 438 5.46 14.64 -20.14
C ASN A 438 6.91 14.90 -19.69
N HIS A 439 7.32 16.18 -19.62
CA HIS A 439 8.65 16.55 -19.13
C HIS A 439 8.79 16.28 -17.62
N ALA A 440 7.78 16.61 -16.82
CA ALA A 440 7.73 16.36 -15.38
C ALA A 440 7.77 14.85 -15.08
N LEU A 441 6.94 14.05 -15.76
CA LEU A 441 6.91 12.58 -15.64
C LEU A 441 8.27 11.95 -15.96
N ALA A 442 8.91 12.38 -17.05
CA ALA A 442 10.23 11.88 -17.44
C ALA A 442 11.33 12.27 -16.44
N SER A 443 11.26 13.49 -15.88
CA SER A 443 12.20 13.99 -14.87
C SER A 443 12.07 13.24 -13.54
N GLU A 444 10.85 13.07 -13.04
CA GLU A 444 10.58 12.32 -11.81
C GLU A 444 10.99 10.85 -11.94
N LEU A 445 10.62 10.20 -13.05
CA LEU A 445 10.99 8.80 -13.29
C LEU A 445 12.52 8.61 -13.32
N LYS A 446 13.25 9.56 -13.92
CA LYS A 446 14.72 9.54 -13.95
C LYS A 446 15.34 9.74 -12.56
N THR A 447 14.74 10.61 -11.76
CA THR A 447 15.19 10.92 -10.40
C THR A 447 14.95 9.73 -9.46
N LEU A 448 13.77 9.10 -9.56
CA LEU A 448 13.39 7.90 -8.83
C LEU A 448 14.24 6.69 -9.19
N LYS A 449 14.52 6.44 -10.49
CA LYS A 449 15.47 5.39 -10.93
C LYS A 449 16.89 5.60 -10.41
N ALA A 450 17.29 6.84 -10.13
CA ALA A 450 18.60 7.14 -9.55
C ALA A 450 18.66 6.97 -8.02
N GLN A 451 17.51 6.92 -7.35
CA GLN A 451 17.39 6.98 -5.88
C GLN A 451 17.17 5.60 -5.22
N TYR A 452 16.63 4.61 -5.96
CA TYR A 452 16.29 3.29 -5.44
C TYR A 452 17.02 2.16 -6.18
N PRO A 453 17.64 1.18 -5.48
CA PRO A 453 18.97 0.74 -5.84
C PRO A 453 19.07 -0.69 -6.40
N GLN A 454 20.14 -0.88 -7.19
CA GLN A 454 20.81 -2.16 -7.47
C GLN A 454 21.45 -2.81 -6.22
N SER A 455 20.68 -3.06 -5.16
CA SER A 455 21.15 -3.90 -4.06
C SER A 455 20.02 -4.81 -3.58
N GLY A 456 20.03 -6.04 -4.10
CA GLY A 456 19.26 -7.14 -3.55
C GLY A 456 19.65 -7.42 -2.10
N PRO A 457 18.69 -7.69 -1.19
CA PRO A 457 18.98 -8.14 0.16
C PRO A 457 19.48 -9.60 0.24
N GLN A 458 19.95 -10.19 -0.86
CA GLN A 458 20.44 -11.57 -0.89
C GLN A 458 21.85 -11.77 -0.29
N GLU A 459 22.67 -10.72 -0.11
CA GLU A 459 24.06 -10.89 0.35
C GLU A 459 24.24 -10.93 1.89
N GLN A 460 23.23 -10.54 2.67
CA GLN A 460 23.37 -10.43 4.13
C GLN A 460 22.99 -11.73 4.88
N GLU A 461 22.11 -12.56 4.33
CA GLU A 461 21.72 -13.84 4.95
C GLU A 461 22.74 -14.97 4.72
N GLU A 462 23.41 -15.04 3.57
CA GLU A 462 24.48 -16.04 3.36
C GLU A 462 25.71 -15.74 4.25
N ALA A 463 26.06 -14.46 4.42
CA ALA A 463 27.21 -14.04 5.22
C ALA A 463 27.07 -14.37 6.73
N PHE A 464 25.86 -14.24 7.29
CA PHE A 464 25.61 -14.61 8.69
C PHE A 464 25.64 -16.12 8.90
N SER A 465 25.15 -16.93 7.95
CA SER A 465 25.23 -18.39 8.02
C SER A 465 26.70 -18.87 8.00
N HIS A 466 27.54 -18.29 7.14
CA HIS A 466 28.95 -18.65 7.04
C HIS A 466 29.75 -18.20 8.26
N LEU A 467 29.53 -16.98 8.77
CA LEU A 467 30.20 -16.50 9.98
C LEU A 467 29.82 -17.34 11.20
N ALA A 468 28.55 -17.71 11.35
CA ALA A 468 28.07 -18.51 12.47
C ALA A 468 28.59 -19.97 12.39
N ILE A 469 28.65 -20.57 11.19
CA ILE A 469 29.32 -21.86 10.96
C ILE A 469 30.82 -21.79 11.30
N VAL A 470 31.52 -20.73 10.89
CA VAL A 470 32.94 -20.52 11.20
C VAL A 470 33.17 -20.35 12.70
N ILE A 471 32.30 -19.61 13.40
CA ILE A 471 32.35 -19.45 14.85
C ILE A 471 32.10 -20.81 15.55
N ALA A 472 31.10 -21.57 15.13
CA ALA A 472 30.80 -22.88 15.69
C ALA A 472 31.97 -23.87 15.47
N LEU A 473 32.59 -23.87 14.29
CA LEU A 473 33.79 -24.66 14.00
C LEU A 473 35.00 -24.19 14.82
N ALA A 474 35.19 -22.88 14.99
CA ALA A 474 36.28 -22.34 15.81
C ALA A 474 36.13 -22.74 17.29
N PHE A 475 34.92 -22.62 17.85
CA PHE A 475 34.62 -23.10 19.21
C PHE A 475 34.82 -24.61 19.33
N PHE A 476 34.38 -25.39 18.34
CA PHE A 476 34.60 -26.84 18.32
C PHE A 476 36.09 -27.19 18.34
N VAL A 477 36.92 -26.52 17.53
CA VAL A 477 38.37 -26.75 17.48
C VAL A 477 39.04 -26.33 18.80
N VAL A 478 38.68 -25.17 19.37
CA VAL A 478 39.21 -24.71 20.66
C VAL A 478 38.79 -25.63 21.81
N ALA A 479 37.54 -26.05 21.88
CA ALA A 479 37.04 -26.97 22.91
C ALA A 479 37.67 -28.37 22.78
N SER A 480 37.89 -28.84 21.55
CA SER A 480 38.54 -30.13 21.30
C SER A 480 40.01 -30.11 21.70
N THR A 481 40.74 -29.06 21.32
CA THR A 481 42.17 -28.92 21.64
C THR A 481 42.41 -28.71 23.13
N THR A 482 41.56 -27.93 23.81
CA THR A 482 41.63 -27.74 25.28
C THR A 482 41.26 -29.02 26.03
N SER A 483 40.25 -29.77 25.58
CA SER A 483 39.86 -31.04 26.20
C SER A 483 40.94 -32.12 26.03
N LEU A 484 41.55 -32.21 24.84
CA LEU A 484 42.68 -33.12 24.57
C LEU A 484 43.93 -32.72 25.36
N GLY A 485 44.25 -31.42 25.42
CA GLY A 485 45.38 -30.89 26.20
C GLY A 485 45.21 -31.13 27.70
N TRP A 486 44.00 -30.94 28.22
CA TRP A 486 43.67 -31.20 29.62
C TRP A 486 43.72 -32.70 29.95
N LEU A 487 43.21 -33.58 29.09
CA LEU A 487 43.32 -35.03 29.26
C LEU A 487 44.77 -35.53 29.21
N ALA A 488 45.60 -34.97 28.32
CA ALA A 488 47.03 -35.27 28.25
C ALA A 488 47.80 -34.76 29.49
N TYR A 489 47.40 -33.60 30.03
CA TYR A 489 47.97 -33.03 31.25
C TYR A 489 47.59 -33.84 32.51
N VAL A 490 46.32 -34.24 32.64
CA VAL A 490 45.84 -35.05 33.76
C VAL A 490 46.38 -36.48 33.69
N GLY A 491 46.46 -37.07 32.49
CA GLY A 491 47.09 -38.39 32.29
C GLY A 491 48.58 -38.43 32.67
N LYS A 492 49.29 -37.29 32.63
CA LYS A 492 50.68 -37.17 33.11
C LYS A 492 50.82 -36.91 34.61
N THR A 493 49.76 -36.42 35.27
CA THR A 493 49.78 -36.02 36.70
C THR A 493 49.00 -36.97 37.62
N ALA A 494 48.35 -37.99 37.06
CA ALA A 494 47.64 -39.03 37.78
C ALA A 494 48.62 -40.00 38.48
N LYS A 495 48.93 -39.77 39.76
CA LYS A 495 49.70 -40.72 40.58
C LYS A 495 49.06 -41.07 41.93
N ASP A 496 47.86 -40.56 42.23
CA ASP A 496 47.09 -40.95 43.42
C ASP A 496 45.63 -41.24 43.01
N ASP A 497 45.16 -42.46 43.32
CA ASP A 497 44.00 -43.11 42.69
C ASP A 497 42.60 -42.57 43.11
N ASP A 498 42.50 -41.71 44.12
CA ASP A 498 41.19 -41.33 44.70
C ASP A 498 40.55 -40.05 44.12
N ASP A 499 41.33 -39.21 43.42
CA ASP A 499 40.92 -37.85 42.99
C ASP A 499 40.75 -37.68 41.47
N LEU A 500 40.69 -38.79 40.73
CA LEU A 500 40.64 -38.78 39.27
C LEU A 500 39.27 -38.33 38.72
N PRO A 501 39.23 -37.55 37.63
CA PRO A 501 38.00 -37.24 36.89
C PRO A 501 37.27 -38.52 36.44
N LEU A 502 35.95 -38.45 36.30
CA LEU A 502 35.11 -39.60 35.93
C LEU A 502 35.58 -40.28 34.63
N ALA A 503 36.06 -39.46 33.68
CA ALA A 503 36.65 -39.88 32.42
C ALA A 503 37.82 -40.88 32.55
N LEU A 504 38.62 -40.71 33.60
CA LEU A 504 39.87 -41.45 33.82
C LEU A 504 39.67 -42.55 34.87
N ALA A 505 38.76 -42.38 35.83
CA ALA A 505 38.45 -43.37 36.86
C ALA A 505 37.85 -44.67 36.29
N LEU A 506 37.12 -44.57 35.17
CA LEU A 506 36.46 -45.70 34.51
C LEU A 506 37.39 -46.60 33.67
N ASP A 507 38.68 -46.30 33.58
CA ASP A 507 39.62 -47.02 32.69
C ASP A 507 39.08 -47.15 31.24
N VAL A 508 38.16 -46.25 30.88
CA VAL A 508 37.57 -46.15 29.55
C VAL A 508 38.64 -45.50 28.70
N SER A 509 38.89 -46.07 27.51
CA SER A 509 39.91 -45.58 26.59
C SER A 509 39.86 -44.04 26.52
N PRO A 510 40.98 -43.34 26.74
CA PRO A 510 41.04 -41.88 26.68
C PRO A 510 40.43 -41.31 25.38
N VAL A 511 40.47 -42.10 24.30
CA VAL A 511 39.85 -41.80 23.00
C VAL A 511 38.32 -41.69 23.11
N VAL A 512 37.66 -42.60 23.81
CA VAL A 512 36.19 -42.62 23.95
C VAL A 512 35.72 -41.45 24.80
N THR A 513 36.41 -41.15 25.91
CA THR A 513 36.01 -40.02 26.74
C THR A 513 36.31 -38.67 26.10
N SER A 514 37.48 -38.54 25.45
CA SER A 514 37.78 -37.35 24.64
C SER A 514 36.74 -37.15 23.54
N GLY A 515 36.39 -38.23 22.83
CA GLY A 515 35.37 -38.20 21.78
C GLY A 515 34.00 -37.78 22.31
N LEU A 516 33.56 -38.30 23.46
CA LEU A 516 32.28 -37.93 24.06
C LEU A 516 32.24 -36.46 24.50
N VAL A 517 33.31 -35.95 25.12
CA VAL A 517 33.40 -34.54 25.50
C VAL A 517 33.38 -33.64 24.26
N VAL A 518 34.12 -34.02 23.21
CA VAL A 518 34.14 -33.31 21.92
C VAL A 518 32.75 -33.29 21.29
N LEU A 519 32.01 -34.40 21.31
CA LEU A 519 30.63 -34.46 20.81
C LEU A 519 29.67 -33.58 21.62
N ILE A 520 29.79 -33.54 22.95
CA ILE A 520 28.96 -32.67 23.79
C ILE A 520 29.23 -31.19 23.48
N TRP A 521 30.50 -30.80 23.32
CA TRP A 521 30.85 -29.42 22.94
C TRP A 521 30.44 -29.08 21.50
N ALA A 522 30.55 -30.02 20.56
CA ALA A 522 30.05 -29.84 19.19
C ALA A 522 28.54 -29.60 19.18
N ASN A 523 27.81 -30.39 19.97
CA ASN A 523 26.37 -30.26 20.12
C ASN A 523 26.01 -28.90 20.73
N LEU A 524 26.75 -28.45 21.76
CA LEU A 524 26.57 -27.11 22.33
C LEU A 524 26.86 -25.99 21.32
N ALA A 525 27.92 -26.11 20.52
CA ALA A 525 28.22 -25.14 19.45
C ALA A 525 27.10 -25.09 18.41
N CYS A 526 26.52 -26.24 18.07
CA CYS A 526 25.36 -26.33 17.19
C CYS A 526 24.13 -25.66 17.82
N VAL A 527 23.85 -25.88 19.12
CA VAL A 527 22.78 -25.17 19.85
C VAL A 527 22.98 -23.66 19.76
N ILE A 528 24.19 -23.16 20.03
CA ILE A 528 24.49 -21.71 19.98
C ILE A 528 24.23 -21.16 18.58
N ASN A 529 24.68 -21.88 17.54
CA ASN A 529 24.49 -21.49 16.15
C ASN A 529 22.99 -21.41 15.80
N VAL A 530 22.23 -22.45 16.14
CA VAL A 530 20.79 -22.50 15.84
C VAL A 530 20.01 -21.45 16.64
N SER A 531 20.40 -21.21 17.90
CA SER A 531 19.78 -20.17 18.75
C SER A 531 19.99 -18.75 18.22
N ALA A 532 21.05 -18.53 17.44
CA ALA A 532 21.35 -17.24 16.82
C ALA A 532 20.63 -17.05 15.47
N GLY A 533 20.20 -18.13 14.83
CA GLY A 533 19.55 -18.10 13.52
C GLY A 533 18.02 -18.08 13.62
N THR A 534 17.40 -17.88 12.45
CA THR A 534 15.94 -17.90 12.29
C THR A 534 15.44 -19.32 12.10
N VAL A 535 14.51 -19.75 12.94
CA VAL A 535 13.96 -21.11 12.95
C VAL A 535 12.64 -21.22 12.18
N ALA A 536 11.90 -20.12 12.02
CA ALA A 536 10.70 -20.07 11.18
C ALA A 536 10.47 -18.67 10.61
N PHE A 537 9.75 -18.57 9.50
CA PHE A 537 9.33 -17.31 8.89
C PHE A 537 7.82 -17.32 8.65
N LEU A 538 7.17 -16.17 8.82
CA LEU A 538 5.79 -15.97 8.40
C LEU A 538 5.78 -15.46 6.95
N PHE A 539 5.12 -16.18 6.05
CA PHE A 539 4.95 -15.78 4.66
C PHE A 539 3.47 -15.64 4.31
N ALA A 540 3.18 -14.84 3.29
CA ALA A 540 1.90 -14.83 2.61
C ALA A 540 2.09 -15.26 1.16
N PHE A 541 1.44 -16.34 0.78
CA PHE A 541 1.46 -16.95 -0.54
C PHE A 541 0.19 -16.58 -1.30
N PHE A 542 0.33 -16.35 -2.59
CA PHE A 542 -0.74 -15.96 -3.51
C PHE A 542 -0.65 -16.89 -4.72
N ASP A 543 -1.69 -17.67 -4.97
CA ASP A 543 -1.85 -18.41 -6.22
C ASP A 543 -2.99 -17.77 -7.01
N VAL A 544 -2.69 -17.22 -8.18
CA VAL A 544 -3.70 -16.67 -9.10
C VAL A 544 -3.57 -17.39 -10.43
N GLY A 545 -4.57 -18.20 -10.78
CA GLY A 545 -4.59 -18.93 -12.06
C GLY A 545 -3.49 -20.00 -12.21
N GLY A 546 -3.01 -20.58 -11.10
CA GLY A 546 -1.98 -21.63 -11.08
C GLY A 546 -0.54 -21.09 -11.09
N ARG A 547 -0.36 -19.79 -10.85
CA ARG A 547 0.96 -19.15 -10.68
C ARG A 547 1.10 -18.73 -9.23
N GLU A 548 1.97 -19.45 -8.51
CA GLU A 548 2.30 -19.21 -7.11
C GLU A 548 3.35 -18.09 -7.01
N ALA A 549 3.01 -17.04 -6.27
CA ALA A 549 3.90 -16.01 -5.78
C ALA A 549 3.85 -15.99 -4.25
N HIS A 550 4.88 -15.48 -3.59
CA HIS A 550 4.85 -15.23 -2.15
C HIS A 550 5.28 -13.79 -1.90
N LEU A 551 5.01 -13.27 -0.70
CA LEU A 551 5.59 -12.05 -0.18
C LEU A 551 6.88 -12.38 0.60
N PRO A 552 7.73 -11.39 0.92
CA PRO A 552 8.82 -11.55 1.87
C PRO A 552 8.34 -12.11 3.19
N SER A 553 9.28 -12.55 4.02
CA SER A 553 8.95 -12.88 5.39
C SER A 553 8.34 -11.65 6.08
N LEU A 554 7.07 -11.73 6.43
CA LEU A 554 6.33 -10.72 7.19
C LEU A 554 6.84 -10.65 8.62
N PHE A 555 7.36 -11.77 9.12
CA PHE A 555 7.93 -11.90 10.46
C PHE A 555 8.97 -13.02 10.50
N SER A 556 10.02 -12.88 11.32
CA SER A 556 11.05 -13.89 11.50
C SER A 556 11.15 -14.33 12.96
N PHE A 557 11.15 -15.63 13.19
CA PHE A 557 11.20 -16.22 14.52
C PHE A 557 12.62 -16.66 14.85
N THR A 558 13.30 -15.90 15.70
CA THR A 558 14.58 -16.27 16.32
C THR A 558 14.39 -16.47 17.83
N LEU A 559 15.25 -17.23 18.51
CA LEU A 559 15.12 -17.40 19.97
C LEU A 559 15.23 -16.06 20.71
N LYS A 560 16.25 -15.27 20.37
CA LYS A 560 16.48 -13.95 20.98
C LYS A 560 15.34 -12.98 20.63
N GLY A 561 14.98 -12.89 19.35
CA GLY A 561 13.89 -12.04 18.86
C GLY A 561 12.59 -12.38 19.59
N SER A 562 12.19 -13.65 19.59
CA SER A 562 10.94 -14.09 20.25
C SER A 562 10.89 -13.73 21.74
N VAL A 563 12.00 -13.82 22.48
CA VAL A 563 12.03 -13.38 23.88
C VAL A 563 11.83 -11.86 24.00
N GLN A 564 12.47 -11.08 23.13
CA GLN A 564 12.33 -9.62 23.09
C GLN A 564 10.91 -9.21 22.67
N ASP A 565 10.39 -9.82 21.60
CA ASP A 565 9.06 -9.57 21.06
C ASP A 565 7.97 -9.90 22.08
N PHE A 566 8.05 -11.05 22.76
CA PHE A 566 7.11 -11.36 23.85
C PHE A 566 7.25 -10.40 25.03
N TRP A 567 8.46 -9.94 25.34
CA TRP A 567 8.67 -8.98 26.43
C TRP A 567 8.06 -7.61 26.09
N ASP A 568 8.26 -7.14 24.86
CA ASP A 568 7.77 -5.86 24.36
C ASP A 568 6.25 -5.88 24.17
N ALA A 569 5.69 -7.03 23.76
CA ALA A 569 4.25 -7.29 23.74
C ALA A 569 3.61 -7.40 25.14
N LYS A 570 4.41 -7.30 26.24
CA LYS A 570 3.98 -7.47 27.64
C LYS A 570 3.45 -8.88 27.95
N VAL A 571 3.89 -9.85 27.17
CA VAL A 571 3.53 -11.26 27.18
C VAL A 571 4.60 -12.02 27.99
N TYR A 572 4.73 -11.65 29.28
CA TYR A 572 5.87 -12.06 30.13
C TYR A 572 5.98 -13.56 30.43
N PRO A 573 4.90 -14.31 30.74
CA PRO A 573 5.00 -15.74 31.05
C PRO A 573 5.71 -16.58 29.96
N PRO A 574 5.29 -16.57 28.67
CA PRO A 574 6.01 -17.30 27.63
C PRO A 574 7.41 -16.73 27.34
N ALA A 575 7.63 -15.41 27.49
CA ALA A 575 8.97 -14.81 27.37
C ALA A 575 9.95 -15.41 28.39
N ILE A 576 9.55 -15.46 29.67
CA ILE A 576 10.35 -16.04 30.76
C ILE A 576 10.56 -17.53 30.53
N LEU A 577 9.51 -18.24 30.12
CA LEU A 577 9.57 -19.69 29.90
C LEU A 577 10.56 -20.04 28.78
N LEU A 578 10.52 -19.29 27.68
CA LEU A 578 11.43 -19.44 26.56
C LEU A 578 12.87 -19.07 26.95
N ALA A 579 13.07 -17.94 27.63
CA ALA A 579 14.39 -17.48 28.06
C ALA A 579 15.07 -18.45 29.05
N VAL A 580 14.31 -18.98 30.02
CA VAL A 580 14.84 -19.88 31.05
C VAL A 580 15.08 -21.27 30.50
N PHE A 581 14.09 -21.87 29.83
CA PHE A 581 14.16 -23.30 29.49
C PHE A 581 14.76 -23.59 28.11
N SER A 582 14.52 -22.74 27.11
CA SER A 582 15.10 -22.92 25.78
C SER A 582 16.47 -22.26 25.65
N GLY A 583 16.66 -21.10 26.28
CA GLY A 583 17.94 -20.39 26.34
C GLY A 583 18.83 -20.91 27.47
N GLY A 584 18.61 -20.42 28.69
CA GLY A 584 19.52 -20.64 29.83
C GLY A 584 19.78 -22.10 30.18
N TRP A 585 18.72 -22.90 30.31
CA TRP A 585 18.80 -24.28 30.75
C TRP A 585 19.58 -25.17 29.78
N THR A 586 19.45 -24.93 28.47
CA THR A 586 20.18 -25.69 27.44
C THR A 586 21.69 -25.57 27.64
N TYR A 587 22.20 -24.36 27.93
CA TYR A 587 23.63 -24.14 28.18
C TYR A 587 24.07 -24.73 29.52
N ILE A 588 23.24 -24.63 30.57
CA ILE A 588 23.53 -25.21 31.89
C ILE A 588 23.66 -26.73 31.76
N LYS A 589 22.73 -27.38 31.07
CA LYS A 589 22.70 -28.83 30.89
C LYS A 589 23.96 -29.36 30.20
N HIS A 590 24.36 -28.78 29.06
CA HIS A 590 25.60 -29.16 28.38
C HIS A 590 26.84 -28.96 29.25
N SER A 591 26.87 -27.86 30.00
CA SER A 591 27.96 -27.55 30.93
C SER A 591 28.06 -28.59 32.05
N VAL A 592 26.93 -29.03 32.62
CA VAL A 592 26.89 -30.09 33.63
C VAL A 592 27.34 -31.43 33.05
N LEU A 593 26.93 -31.78 31.83
CA LEU A 593 27.35 -33.02 31.16
C LEU A 593 28.87 -33.04 30.93
N ALA A 594 29.44 -32.00 30.31
CA ALA A 594 30.88 -31.89 30.09
C ALA A 594 31.66 -31.83 31.42
N GLY A 595 31.18 -31.03 32.38
CA GLY A 595 31.78 -30.89 33.71
C GLY A 595 31.76 -32.19 34.51
N SER A 596 30.74 -33.04 34.33
CA SER A 596 30.68 -34.35 34.99
C SER A 596 31.77 -35.32 34.52
N LEU A 597 32.29 -35.15 33.30
CA LEU A 597 33.36 -35.95 32.72
C LEU A 597 34.74 -35.36 33.04
N LEU A 598 34.86 -34.03 32.99
CA LEU A 598 36.13 -33.30 33.11
C LEU A 598 36.47 -32.86 34.55
N LEU A 599 35.51 -32.56 35.43
CA LEU A 599 35.86 -32.02 36.74
C LEU A 599 36.26 -33.12 37.73
N ARG A 600 37.30 -32.83 38.53
CA ARG A 600 37.74 -33.69 39.64
C ARG A 600 36.67 -33.76 40.74
N PRO A 601 36.63 -34.83 41.55
CA PRO A 601 35.71 -34.95 42.67
C PRO A 601 35.82 -33.79 43.69
N SER A 602 36.98 -33.17 43.82
CA SER A 602 37.19 -32.01 44.70
C SER A 602 36.42 -30.75 44.27
N TRP A 603 36.24 -30.55 42.96
CA TRP A 603 35.51 -29.39 42.41
C TRP A 603 34.04 -29.74 42.15
N PHE A 604 33.76 -30.99 41.80
CA PHE A 604 32.40 -31.47 41.57
C PHE A 604 32.16 -32.80 42.31
N PRO A 605 31.78 -32.73 43.60
CA PRO A 605 31.65 -33.89 44.46
C PRO A 605 30.68 -34.93 43.91
N ARG A 606 30.98 -36.22 44.12
CA ARG A 606 30.22 -37.35 43.52
C ARG A 606 28.71 -37.30 43.82
N ARG A 607 28.31 -36.91 45.03
CA ARG A 607 26.89 -36.76 45.41
C ARG A 607 26.20 -35.63 44.66
N VAL A 608 26.86 -34.48 44.57
CA VAL A 608 26.35 -33.30 43.85
C VAL A 608 26.30 -33.57 42.34
N ARG A 609 27.29 -34.30 41.81
CA ARG A 609 27.33 -34.75 40.41
C ARG A 609 26.17 -35.66 40.05
N LEU A 610 25.91 -36.68 40.87
CA LEU A 610 24.78 -37.58 40.67
C LEU A 610 23.44 -36.82 40.73
N LEU A 611 23.28 -35.93 41.71
CA LEU A 611 22.09 -35.09 41.83
C LEU A 611 21.91 -34.20 40.60
N ALA A 612 22.97 -33.52 40.16
CA ALA A 612 22.93 -32.67 38.98
C ALA A 612 22.58 -33.45 37.71
N LEU A 613 23.15 -34.64 37.51
CA LEU A 613 22.83 -35.51 36.38
C LEU A 613 21.38 -36.02 36.40
N HIS A 614 20.82 -36.27 37.58
CA HIS A 614 19.39 -36.61 37.69
C HIS A 614 18.49 -35.40 37.41
N LEU A 615 18.84 -34.20 37.89
CA LEU A 615 18.10 -32.97 37.61
C LEU A 615 18.12 -32.63 36.12
N THR A 616 19.28 -32.74 35.46
CA THR A 616 19.40 -32.52 34.00
C THR A 616 18.62 -33.54 33.18
N GLN A 617 18.38 -34.73 33.73
CA GLN A 617 17.53 -35.73 33.11
C GLN A 617 16.04 -35.41 33.30
N MET A 618 15.61 -35.07 34.51
CA MET A 618 14.20 -34.77 34.82
C MET A 618 13.70 -33.53 34.07
N MET A 619 14.50 -32.46 34.01
CA MET A 619 14.16 -31.25 33.27
C MET A 619 14.64 -31.32 31.81
N GLY A 620 14.93 -32.52 31.32
CA GLY A 620 15.60 -32.69 30.04
C GLY A 620 14.76 -32.28 28.83
N THR A 621 13.45 -32.51 28.89
CA THR A 621 12.47 -32.19 27.84
C THR A 621 12.03 -30.74 27.82
N TRP A 622 12.27 -29.98 28.90
CA TRP A 622 11.87 -28.59 29.00
C TRP A 622 12.58 -27.67 28.00
N ILE A 623 13.68 -28.14 27.41
CA ILE A 623 14.33 -27.48 26.26
C ILE A 623 13.43 -27.43 25.01
N LEU A 624 12.36 -28.24 24.94
CA LEU A 624 11.43 -28.30 23.80
C LEU A 624 10.35 -27.20 23.83
N VAL A 625 10.34 -26.34 24.85
CA VAL A 625 9.35 -25.25 24.98
C VAL A 625 9.27 -24.41 23.70
N SER A 626 10.41 -24.04 23.13
CA SER A 626 10.48 -23.24 21.89
C SER A 626 9.70 -23.88 20.75
N ILE A 627 9.91 -25.17 20.55
CA ILE A 627 9.30 -25.96 19.48
C ILE A 627 7.79 -26.07 19.66
N TYR A 628 7.29 -26.36 20.87
CA TYR A 628 5.85 -26.40 21.12
C TYR A 628 5.20 -25.02 20.95
N SER A 629 5.88 -23.94 21.36
CA SER A 629 5.39 -22.59 21.13
C SER A 629 5.29 -22.28 19.64
N ILE A 630 6.29 -22.67 18.83
CA ILE A 630 6.25 -22.50 17.37
C ILE A 630 5.11 -23.31 16.76
N TYR A 631 4.83 -24.53 17.20
CA TYR A 631 3.67 -25.30 16.70
C TYR A 631 2.34 -24.57 16.92
N LEU A 632 2.16 -23.95 18.09
CA LEU A 632 0.95 -23.15 18.36
C LEU A 632 0.89 -21.92 17.46
N VAL A 633 2.01 -21.23 17.25
CA VAL A 633 2.08 -20.07 16.35
C VAL A 633 1.79 -20.47 14.89
N MET A 634 2.31 -21.61 14.42
CA MET A 634 2.02 -22.15 13.09
C MET A 634 0.53 -22.38 12.89
N ILE A 635 -0.13 -23.06 13.84
CA ILE A 635 -1.57 -23.33 13.76
C ILE A 635 -2.38 -22.04 13.83
N THR A 636 -1.97 -21.10 14.68
CA THR A 636 -2.75 -19.89 14.94
C THR A 636 -2.67 -18.87 13.80
N LEU A 637 -1.47 -18.66 13.24
CA LEU A 637 -1.26 -17.67 12.18
C LEU A 637 -1.57 -18.22 10.78
N HIS A 638 -1.96 -19.49 10.68
CA HIS A 638 -2.32 -20.07 9.40
C HIS A 638 -3.72 -19.66 8.97
N VAL A 639 -3.79 -18.89 7.88
CA VAL A 639 -5.04 -18.40 7.30
C VAL A 639 -5.03 -18.71 5.80
N LYS A 640 -6.00 -19.50 5.34
CA LYS A 640 -6.11 -19.90 3.94
C LYS A 640 -7.43 -19.46 3.35
N LEU A 641 -7.40 -18.43 2.50
CA LEU A 641 -8.55 -17.92 1.76
C LEU A 641 -8.59 -18.59 0.39
N ILE A 642 -9.72 -19.20 0.06
CA ILE A 642 -9.93 -19.90 -1.22
C ILE A 642 -11.16 -19.30 -1.89
N ALA A 643 -11.08 -19.03 -3.19
CA ALA A 643 -12.21 -18.55 -3.97
C ALA A 643 -13.47 -19.45 -3.81
N PRO A 644 -14.68 -18.86 -3.79
CA PRO A 644 -15.90 -19.60 -3.51
C PRO A 644 -16.21 -20.64 -4.60
N PRO A 645 -16.85 -21.78 -4.23
CA PRO A 645 -17.20 -22.84 -5.15
C PRO A 645 -18.22 -22.34 -6.19
N GLY A 646 -17.77 -22.11 -7.43
CA GLY A 646 -18.60 -21.55 -8.51
C GLY A 646 -17.93 -20.42 -9.30
N ALA A 647 -16.75 -19.96 -8.87
CA ALA A 647 -15.96 -18.99 -9.63
C ALA A 647 -15.67 -19.50 -11.06
N PRO A 648 -15.82 -18.65 -12.10
CA PRO A 648 -15.64 -19.05 -13.50
C PRO A 648 -14.24 -19.65 -13.71
N SER A 649 -14.19 -20.77 -14.44
CA SER A 649 -12.98 -21.54 -14.73
C SER A 649 -11.90 -20.66 -15.35
N GLY A 650 -10.88 -20.31 -14.56
CA GLY A 650 -9.80 -19.39 -14.94
C GLY A 650 -9.44 -18.35 -13.87
N GLN A 651 -10.28 -18.13 -12.86
CA GLN A 651 -10.07 -17.12 -11.80
C GLN A 651 -9.99 -17.74 -10.38
N THR A 652 -9.28 -18.85 -10.23
CA THR A 652 -8.96 -19.36 -8.88
C THR A 652 -7.88 -18.48 -8.27
N PHE A 653 -8.24 -17.71 -7.24
CA PHE A 653 -7.29 -17.07 -6.35
C PHE A 653 -7.26 -17.81 -5.01
N THR A 654 -6.07 -18.11 -4.51
CA THR A 654 -5.88 -18.57 -3.13
C THR A 654 -4.84 -17.71 -2.45
N VAL A 655 -5.16 -17.22 -1.25
CA VAL A 655 -4.22 -16.51 -0.39
C VAL A 655 -3.96 -17.42 0.81
N ASP A 656 -2.70 -17.76 1.05
CA ASP A 656 -2.31 -18.68 2.11
C ASP A 656 -1.24 -18.01 2.97
N VAL A 657 -1.61 -17.61 4.18
CA VAL A 657 -0.68 -17.05 5.17
C VAL A 657 -0.23 -18.19 6.05
N ALA A 658 1.06 -18.51 6.05
CA ALA A 658 1.58 -19.69 6.72
C ALA A 658 2.95 -19.41 7.36
N VAL A 659 3.21 -20.06 8.50
CA VAL A 659 4.52 -20.03 9.15
C VAL A 659 5.33 -21.23 8.69
N GLU A 660 6.41 -20.96 7.96
CA GLU A 660 7.28 -21.99 7.38
C GLU A 660 8.52 -22.25 8.23
N PRO A 661 8.77 -23.50 8.65
CA PRO A 661 9.96 -23.88 9.40
C PRO A 661 11.20 -23.89 8.50
N THR A 662 12.27 -23.25 8.96
CA THR A 662 13.56 -23.25 8.24
C THR A 662 14.33 -24.55 8.50
N PRO A 663 15.36 -24.85 7.69
CA PRO A 663 16.25 -25.97 7.96
C PRO A 663 16.87 -25.96 9.37
N LEU A 664 17.04 -24.78 9.98
CA LEU A 664 17.62 -24.63 11.31
C LEU A 664 16.71 -25.23 12.39
N MET A 665 15.39 -25.20 12.24
CA MET A 665 14.47 -25.81 13.20
C MET A 665 14.67 -27.33 13.30
N TYR A 666 14.90 -28.01 12.17
CA TYR A 666 15.18 -29.45 12.19
C TYR A 666 16.54 -29.76 12.85
N VAL A 667 17.53 -28.90 12.64
CA VAL A 667 18.84 -29.01 13.31
C VAL A 667 18.71 -28.74 14.81
N GLU A 668 17.85 -27.80 15.23
CA GLU A 668 17.52 -27.55 16.63
C GLU A 668 17.04 -28.86 17.27
N VAL A 669 15.98 -29.44 16.72
CA VAL A 669 15.34 -30.66 17.24
C VAL A 669 16.34 -31.82 17.29
N ALA A 670 17.13 -32.03 16.24
CA ALA A 670 18.17 -33.05 16.21
C ALA A 670 19.22 -32.85 17.31
N THR A 671 19.62 -31.60 17.54
CA THR A 671 20.59 -31.23 18.57
C THR A 671 20.03 -31.46 19.97
N LEU A 672 18.76 -31.13 20.22
CA LEU A 672 18.07 -31.39 21.48
C LEU A 672 17.91 -32.90 21.75
N CYS A 673 17.55 -33.69 20.74
CA CYS A 673 17.52 -35.16 20.84
C CYS A 673 18.89 -35.75 21.17
N ALA A 674 19.97 -35.25 20.54
CA ALA A 674 21.33 -35.66 20.84
C ALA A 674 21.74 -35.29 22.28
N CYS A 675 21.31 -34.12 22.79
CA CYS A 675 21.53 -33.73 24.18
C CYS A 675 20.87 -34.70 25.18
N LEU A 676 19.64 -35.15 24.91
CA LEU A 676 18.96 -36.18 25.72
C LEU A 676 19.73 -37.51 25.69
N PHE A 677 20.21 -37.92 24.51
CA PHE A 677 21.02 -39.13 24.35
C PHE A 677 22.34 -39.06 25.15
N PHE A 678 23.08 -37.95 25.05
CA PHE A 678 24.32 -37.77 25.81
C PHE A 678 24.08 -37.80 27.32
N SER A 679 22.95 -37.27 27.79
CA SER A 679 22.58 -37.30 29.21
C SER A 679 22.46 -38.74 29.73
N HIS A 680 21.80 -39.62 28.98
CA HIS A 680 21.72 -41.04 29.32
C HIS A 680 23.08 -41.74 29.32
N LEU A 681 23.91 -41.45 28.32
CA LEU A 681 25.22 -42.07 28.19
C LEU A 681 26.13 -41.69 29.37
N VAL A 682 26.19 -40.40 29.70
CA VAL A 682 26.98 -39.88 30.83
C VAL A 682 26.48 -40.45 32.16
N LEU A 683 25.17 -40.51 32.37
CA LEU A 683 24.58 -41.07 33.58
C LEU A 683 24.88 -42.57 33.74
N LYS A 684 24.83 -43.33 32.63
CA LYS A 684 25.22 -44.74 32.61
C LYS A 684 26.70 -44.93 32.98
N LEU A 685 27.60 -44.11 32.42
CA LEU A 685 29.01 -44.12 32.75
C LEU A 685 29.23 -43.82 34.24
N HIS A 686 28.59 -42.77 34.76
CA HIS A 686 28.68 -42.41 36.17
C HIS A 686 28.21 -43.54 37.12
N ARG A 687 27.12 -44.24 36.78
CA ARG A 687 26.62 -45.38 37.56
C ARG A 687 27.55 -46.58 37.52
N ASN A 688 28.18 -46.84 36.38
CA ASN A 688 29.17 -47.92 36.26
C ASN A 688 30.38 -47.66 37.15
N GLU A 689 30.83 -46.40 37.23
CA GLU A 689 31.94 -46.02 38.09
C GLU A 689 31.61 -46.15 39.58
N ALA A 690 30.43 -45.66 39.97
CA ALA A 690 29.98 -45.79 41.35
C ALA A 690 29.94 -47.27 41.80
N ARG A 691 29.57 -48.19 40.90
CA ARG A 691 29.62 -49.64 41.19
C ARG A 691 31.04 -50.19 41.27
N ARG A 692 31.94 -49.79 40.37
CA ARG A 692 33.37 -50.19 40.41
C ARG A 692 33.98 -49.87 41.76
N HIS A 693 33.85 -48.62 42.17
CA HIS A 693 34.46 -48.14 43.39
C HIS A 693 33.88 -48.83 44.64
N GLN A 694 32.58 -49.15 44.65
CA GLN A 694 31.97 -49.95 45.71
C GLN A 694 32.51 -51.38 45.78
N LEU A 695 32.72 -52.04 44.64
CA LEU A 695 33.29 -53.41 44.60
C LEU A 695 34.74 -53.44 45.09
N VAL A 696 35.52 -52.41 44.75
CA VAL A 696 36.92 -52.25 45.21
C VAL A 696 36.98 -51.94 46.71
N THR A 697 36.17 -51.00 47.19
CA THR A 697 36.13 -50.62 48.63
C THR A 697 35.55 -51.70 49.53
N ALA A 698 34.63 -52.54 49.02
CA ALA A 698 34.11 -53.70 49.74
C ALA A 698 35.08 -54.90 49.75
N GLY A 699 36.27 -54.80 49.15
CA GLY A 699 37.27 -55.87 49.11
C GLY A 699 36.84 -57.11 48.30
N ALA A 700 35.80 -56.99 47.47
CA ALA A 700 35.16 -58.15 46.83
C ALA A 700 35.95 -58.70 45.64
N ILE A 701 36.74 -57.87 44.94
CA ILE A 701 37.52 -58.23 43.74
C ILE A 701 38.78 -57.33 43.67
N SER A 702 39.91 -57.85 43.18
CA SER A 702 41.10 -57.03 42.90
C SER A 702 40.83 -56.01 41.77
N PRO A 703 41.54 -54.86 41.73
CA PRO A 703 41.34 -53.82 40.70
C PRO A 703 41.37 -54.36 39.26
N ALA A 704 42.22 -55.35 38.98
CA ALA A 704 42.34 -56.00 37.67
C ALA A 704 41.15 -56.93 37.33
N GLY A 705 40.50 -57.55 38.32
CA GLY A 705 39.35 -58.44 38.11
C GLY A 705 38.04 -57.69 37.84
N VAL A 706 37.94 -56.42 38.26
CA VAL A 706 36.74 -55.58 38.11
C VAL A 706 36.45 -55.25 36.65
N ALA A 707 37.49 -55.04 35.84
CA ALA A 707 37.35 -54.76 34.39
C ALA A 707 36.77 -55.96 33.61
N LEU A 708 37.11 -57.19 34.02
CA LEU A 708 36.63 -58.43 33.37
C LEU A 708 35.14 -58.68 33.67
N VAL A 709 34.73 -58.45 34.91
CA VAL A 709 33.34 -58.64 35.37
C VAL A 709 32.38 -57.61 34.76
N LEU A 710 32.81 -56.37 34.58
CA LEU A 710 31.97 -55.33 33.98
C LEU A 710 31.80 -55.45 32.46
N ASN A 711 32.70 -56.17 31.80
CA ASN A 711 32.62 -56.50 30.37
C ASN A 711 31.87 -57.82 30.09
N GLY A 712 31.27 -58.44 31.10
CA GLY A 712 30.44 -59.64 30.93
C GLY A 712 31.22 -60.91 30.57
N ALA A 713 32.55 -60.91 30.71
CA ALA A 713 33.34 -62.12 30.52
C ALA A 713 33.30 -62.98 31.80
N GLU A 714 32.87 -64.23 31.64
CA GLU A 714 32.86 -65.23 32.70
C GLU A 714 34.29 -65.47 33.19
N CYS A 715 34.58 -65.15 34.46
CA CYS A 715 35.79 -65.63 35.13
C CYS A 715 35.66 -67.15 35.29
N GLY A 716 36.22 -67.90 34.34
CA GLY A 716 36.45 -69.34 34.49
C GLY A 716 37.55 -69.60 35.51
N SER A 717 37.19 -69.86 36.76
CA SER A 717 37.97 -70.70 37.66
C SER A 717 37.10 -71.88 38.14
N PRO A 718 37.59 -73.14 38.09
CA PRO A 718 36.81 -74.28 38.51
C PRO A 718 36.90 -74.39 40.04
N GLY A 719 35.83 -74.02 40.76
CA GLY A 719 35.72 -74.34 42.19
C GLY A 719 34.81 -73.45 43.04
N SER A 720 34.45 -72.26 42.58
CA SER A 720 33.50 -71.40 43.28
C SER A 720 32.49 -70.83 42.30
N THR A 721 31.28 -71.40 42.27
CA THR A 721 30.15 -70.73 41.64
C THR A 721 30.03 -69.33 42.23
N PRO A 722 30.14 -68.25 41.42
CA PRO A 722 29.99 -66.91 41.95
C PRO A 722 28.55 -66.76 42.45
N LEU A 723 28.42 -66.60 43.77
CA LEU A 723 27.15 -66.42 44.49
C LEU A 723 26.26 -65.30 43.89
N GLY A 724 26.86 -64.40 43.09
CA GLY A 724 26.18 -63.31 42.39
C GLY A 724 25.29 -63.73 41.21
N LEU A 725 25.66 -64.73 40.41
CA LEU A 725 24.88 -65.12 39.22
C LEU A 725 23.62 -65.93 39.56
N ALA A 726 23.66 -66.73 40.64
CA ALA A 726 22.49 -67.43 41.18
C ALA A 726 21.50 -66.45 41.86
N ARG A 727 21.98 -65.30 42.34
CA ARG A 727 21.16 -64.26 43.00
C ARG A 727 20.43 -63.36 41.99
N ASP A 728 21.02 -63.10 40.83
CA ASP A 728 20.40 -62.27 39.77
C ASP A 728 19.28 -63.00 38.99
N SER A 729 19.27 -64.34 39.04
CA SER A 729 18.27 -65.21 38.41
C SER A 729 17.07 -65.55 39.32
N ALA A 730 17.18 -65.29 40.63
CA ALA A 730 16.06 -65.43 41.56
C ALA A 730 14.98 -64.36 41.32
N VAL A 731 13.71 -64.78 41.29
CA VAL A 731 12.56 -63.86 41.20
C VAL A 731 12.51 -63.05 42.49
N GLY A 732 12.76 -61.74 42.40
CA GLY A 732 12.66 -60.84 43.54
C GLY A 732 11.19 -60.53 43.85
N PRO A 733 10.85 -60.18 45.11
CA PRO A 733 9.53 -59.64 45.38
C PRO A 733 9.31 -58.36 44.56
N PRO A 734 8.08 -58.12 44.10
CA PRO A 734 7.73 -56.91 43.36
C PRO A 734 7.95 -55.68 44.23
N LEU A 735 8.16 -54.52 43.58
CA LEU A 735 8.52 -53.27 44.25
C LEU A 735 7.49 -52.83 45.30
N TRP A 736 6.20 -53.07 45.06
CA TRP A 736 5.14 -52.73 46.01
C TRP A 736 5.29 -53.42 47.38
N ARG A 737 5.88 -54.62 47.45
CA ARG A 737 6.13 -55.32 48.72
C ARG A 737 7.25 -54.70 49.55
N LYS A 738 8.10 -53.89 48.91
CA LYS A 738 9.20 -53.16 49.56
C LYS A 738 8.80 -51.71 49.91
N ALA A 739 7.67 -51.24 49.40
CA ALA A 739 7.15 -49.89 49.58
C ALA A 739 6.05 -49.84 50.66
N SER A 740 5.68 -48.64 51.10
CA SER A 740 4.53 -48.46 51.98
C SER A 740 3.21 -48.71 51.24
N VAL A 741 2.15 -49.09 51.97
CA VAL A 741 0.80 -49.24 51.40
C VAL A 741 0.34 -47.93 50.74
N GLY A 742 0.66 -46.79 51.36
CA GLY A 742 0.37 -45.46 50.80
C GLY A 742 1.05 -45.22 49.45
N ALA A 743 2.34 -45.56 49.32
CA ALA A 743 3.05 -45.42 48.05
C ALA A 743 2.47 -46.33 46.95
N THR A 744 2.02 -47.54 47.32
CA THR A 744 1.41 -48.48 46.36
C THR A 744 0.04 -48.00 45.88
N VAL A 745 -0.82 -47.53 46.79
CA VAL A 745 -2.12 -46.93 46.42
C VAL A 745 -1.90 -45.69 45.57
N PHE A 746 -0.94 -44.84 45.94
CA PHE A 746 -0.58 -43.66 45.18
C PHE A 746 -0.19 -43.99 43.74
N VAL A 747 0.76 -44.92 43.55
CA VAL A 747 1.22 -45.36 42.22
C VAL A 747 0.08 -45.95 41.39
N ALA A 748 -0.80 -46.76 42.00
CA ALA A 748 -1.95 -47.31 41.30
C ALA A 748 -2.90 -46.22 40.81
N VAL A 749 -3.26 -45.29 41.70
CA VAL A 749 -4.20 -44.20 41.39
C VAL A 749 -3.61 -43.25 40.35
N THR A 750 -2.37 -42.78 40.52
CA THR A 750 -1.74 -41.87 39.55
C THR A 750 -1.55 -42.52 38.20
N SER A 751 -1.23 -43.81 38.13
CA SER A 751 -1.13 -44.54 36.85
C SER A 751 -2.47 -44.59 36.11
N VAL A 752 -3.57 -44.90 36.82
CA VAL A 752 -4.92 -44.92 36.22
C VAL A 752 -5.34 -43.53 35.76
N VAL A 753 -5.11 -42.50 36.59
CA VAL A 753 -5.40 -41.11 36.26
C VAL A 753 -4.61 -40.66 35.02
N THR A 754 -3.30 -40.92 34.97
CA THR A 754 -2.49 -40.56 33.81
C THR A 754 -2.95 -41.26 32.53
N LEU A 755 -3.17 -42.59 32.57
CA LEU A 755 -3.63 -43.34 31.40
C LEU A 755 -4.99 -42.83 30.91
N ALA A 756 -5.95 -42.61 31.81
CA ALA A 756 -7.27 -42.11 31.46
C ALA A 756 -7.21 -40.68 30.92
N CYS A 757 -6.58 -39.76 31.65
CA CYS A 757 -6.54 -38.34 31.28
C CYS A 757 -5.80 -38.10 29.96
N VAL A 758 -4.64 -38.71 29.75
CA VAL A 758 -3.87 -38.55 28.50
C VAL A 758 -4.61 -39.17 27.32
N SER A 759 -5.27 -40.33 27.52
CA SER A 759 -6.05 -40.96 26.45
C SER A 759 -7.32 -40.16 26.09
N ILE A 760 -7.99 -39.57 27.07
CA ILE A 760 -9.14 -38.68 26.84
C ILE A 760 -8.69 -37.41 26.12
N ALA A 761 -7.63 -36.77 26.60
CA ALA A 761 -7.05 -35.57 25.99
C ALA A 761 -6.53 -35.78 24.57
N ALA A 762 -6.22 -37.04 24.20
CA ALA A 762 -5.80 -37.39 22.85
C ALA A 762 -6.89 -37.12 21.81
N VAL A 763 -8.17 -37.29 22.17
CA VAL A 763 -9.29 -37.25 21.21
C VAL A 763 -10.34 -36.19 21.53
N VAL A 764 -10.38 -35.68 22.76
CA VAL A 764 -11.32 -34.62 23.14
C VAL A 764 -10.67 -33.26 22.95
N PRO A 765 -11.35 -32.28 22.32
CA PRO A 765 -10.83 -30.93 22.12
C PRO A 765 -10.34 -30.28 23.41
N LEU A 766 -9.12 -29.77 23.38
CA LEU A 766 -8.43 -29.09 24.49
C LEU A 766 -8.64 -27.58 24.44
N PHE A 767 -8.70 -27.01 23.24
CA PHE A 767 -8.93 -25.58 23.02
C PHE A 767 -9.61 -25.35 21.67
N SER A 768 -10.24 -24.20 21.53
CA SER A 768 -10.65 -23.67 20.22
C SER A 768 -9.91 -22.39 19.92
N ILE A 769 -9.65 -22.15 18.65
CA ILE A 769 -9.19 -20.86 18.12
C ILE A 769 -10.34 -20.29 17.31
N GLU A 770 -10.70 -19.04 17.59
CA GLU A 770 -11.68 -18.27 16.83
C GLU A 770 -10.95 -17.07 16.23
N LEU A 771 -10.97 -16.98 14.90
CA LEU A 771 -10.49 -15.81 14.17
C LEU A 771 -11.56 -14.71 14.25
N ASP A 772 -11.12 -13.48 14.46
CA ASP A 772 -11.95 -12.29 14.57
C ASP A 772 -11.39 -11.15 13.69
N GLY A 773 -12.17 -10.07 13.54
CA GLY A 773 -11.84 -8.92 12.70
C GLY A 773 -12.18 -9.12 11.22
N ALA A 774 -11.51 -8.36 10.35
CA ALA A 774 -11.81 -8.33 8.92
C ALA A 774 -11.62 -9.71 8.25
N ILE A 775 -10.59 -10.46 8.65
CA ILE A 775 -10.37 -11.81 8.13
C ILE A 775 -11.52 -12.77 8.48
N ALA A 776 -12.08 -12.69 9.69
CA ALA A 776 -13.22 -13.52 10.07
C ALA A 776 -14.47 -13.20 9.25
N TYR A 777 -14.70 -11.91 8.96
CA TYR A 777 -15.76 -11.49 8.06
C TYR A 777 -15.59 -12.06 6.64
N VAL A 778 -14.37 -11.98 6.09
CA VAL A 778 -14.06 -12.53 4.76
C VAL A 778 -14.26 -14.05 4.73
N LEU A 779 -13.83 -14.78 5.76
CA LEU A 779 -14.08 -16.23 5.88
C LEU A 779 -15.58 -16.53 5.87
N GLY A 780 -16.38 -15.73 6.58
CA GLY A 780 -17.85 -15.84 6.56
C GLY A 780 -18.45 -15.62 5.17
N VAL A 781 -17.94 -14.64 4.40
CA VAL A 781 -18.38 -14.40 3.01
C VAL A 781 -17.98 -15.55 2.08
N LEU A 782 -16.83 -16.19 2.33
CA LEU A 782 -16.33 -17.34 1.57
C LEU A 782 -16.96 -18.68 1.99
N GLU A 783 -17.94 -18.68 2.90
CA GLU A 783 -18.55 -19.87 3.50
C GLU A 783 -17.52 -20.82 4.17
N GLN A 784 -16.45 -20.25 4.72
CA GLN A 784 -15.39 -20.97 5.44
C GLN A 784 -15.55 -20.84 6.96
N PRO A 785 -15.16 -21.87 7.74
CA PRO A 785 -15.23 -21.80 9.20
C PRO A 785 -14.23 -20.78 9.74
N SER A 786 -14.69 -19.88 10.61
CA SER A 786 -13.84 -18.93 11.35
C SER A 786 -13.32 -19.48 12.68
N SER A 787 -13.81 -20.65 13.11
CA SER A 787 -13.40 -21.29 14.36
C SER A 787 -13.09 -22.76 14.15
N GLU A 788 -11.99 -23.21 14.76
CA GLU A 788 -11.57 -24.61 14.77
C GLU A 788 -11.22 -25.08 16.19
N GLU A 789 -11.53 -26.35 16.48
CA GLU A 789 -11.27 -27.00 17.77
C GLU A 789 -10.12 -28.01 17.63
N TYR A 790 -9.26 -28.09 18.66
CA TYR A 790 -8.05 -28.90 18.62
C TYR A 790 -7.90 -29.79 19.86
N SER A 791 -7.86 -31.11 19.67
CA SER A 791 -7.36 -32.08 20.66
C SER A 791 -5.83 -32.23 20.60
N LEU A 792 -5.23 -33.01 21.51
CA LEU A 792 -3.79 -33.33 21.44
C LEU A 792 -3.43 -34.06 20.13
N TYR A 793 -4.34 -34.86 19.57
CA TYR A 793 -4.12 -35.49 18.27
C TYR A 793 -4.20 -34.47 17.13
N ASP A 794 -5.22 -33.60 17.17
CA ASP A 794 -5.50 -32.64 16.09
C ASP A 794 -4.40 -31.61 15.94
N VAL A 795 -3.76 -31.18 17.04
CA VAL A 795 -2.59 -30.29 16.99
C VAL A 795 -1.50 -30.87 16.09
N GLY A 796 -1.23 -32.17 16.20
CA GLY A 796 -0.21 -32.85 15.40
C GLY A 796 -0.55 -32.91 13.90
N GLU A 797 -1.82 -32.95 13.52
CA GLU A 797 -2.23 -32.85 12.11
C GLU A 797 -2.31 -31.40 11.64
N ALA A 798 -2.75 -30.50 12.52
CA ALA A 798 -3.00 -29.11 12.23
C ALA A 798 -1.71 -28.38 11.84
N PHE A 799 -0.61 -28.55 12.60
CA PHE A 799 0.61 -27.82 12.25
C PHE A 799 1.24 -28.29 10.93
N VAL A 800 1.01 -29.55 10.51
CA VAL A 800 1.43 -30.04 9.19
C VAL A 800 0.57 -29.42 8.09
N ARG A 801 -0.74 -29.35 8.31
CA ARG A 801 -1.68 -28.67 7.40
C ARG A 801 -1.46 -27.15 7.35
N ALA A 802 -0.90 -26.57 8.40
CA ALA A 802 -0.60 -25.15 8.53
C ALA A 802 0.66 -24.70 7.76
N THR A 803 1.32 -25.62 7.05
CA THR A 803 2.44 -25.32 6.15
C THR A 803 1.96 -25.35 4.71
N HIS A 804 2.44 -24.40 3.91
CA HIS A 804 2.13 -24.32 2.49
C HIS A 804 2.64 -25.55 1.74
N LYS A 805 3.85 -26.04 2.07
CA LYS A 805 4.43 -27.25 1.45
C LYS A 805 4.92 -28.23 2.51
N SER A 806 4.22 -29.35 2.61
CA SER A 806 4.68 -30.49 3.41
C SER A 806 6.00 -31.03 2.86
N ASN A 807 6.98 -31.20 3.74
CA ASN A 807 8.27 -31.80 3.44
C ASN A 807 8.59 -32.92 4.45
N PHE A 808 9.65 -33.68 4.18
CA PHE A 808 10.07 -34.78 5.07
C PHE A 808 10.39 -34.29 6.50
N GLY A 809 10.95 -33.09 6.65
CA GLY A 809 11.28 -32.51 7.95
C GLY A 809 10.04 -32.32 8.83
N ILE A 810 8.97 -31.74 8.28
CA ILE A 810 7.69 -31.51 8.96
C ILE A 810 7.07 -32.84 9.42
N ILE A 811 7.15 -33.89 8.60
CA ILE A 811 6.67 -35.23 8.98
C ILE A 811 7.49 -35.79 10.16
N VAL A 812 8.80 -35.58 10.17
CA VAL A 812 9.65 -35.98 11.32
C VAL A 812 9.24 -35.21 12.58
N LEU A 813 8.96 -33.92 12.48
CA LEU A 813 8.46 -33.12 13.61
C LEU A 813 7.12 -33.66 14.14
N GLN A 814 6.20 -34.04 13.24
CA GLN A 814 4.91 -34.63 13.59
C GLN A 814 5.07 -35.96 14.33
N VAL A 815 5.92 -36.85 13.83
CA VAL A 815 6.20 -38.12 14.48
C VAL A 815 6.83 -37.91 15.86
N LEU A 816 7.79 -36.98 15.98
CA LEU A 816 8.43 -36.66 17.27
C LEU A 816 7.45 -36.05 18.28
N TYR A 817 6.54 -35.18 17.82
CA TYR A 817 5.45 -34.63 18.63
C TYR A 817 4.58 -35.76 19.20
N TYR A 818 4.04 -36.65 18.34
CA TYR A 818 3.21 -37.76 18.81
C TYR A 818 3.96 -38.72 19.74
N ILE A 819 5.23 -39.01 19.43
CA ILE A 819 6.05 -39.87 20.30
C ILE A 819 6.22 -39.22 21.67
N ALA A 820 6.59 -37.94 21.74
CA ALA A 820 6.92 -37.25 22.99
C ALA A 820 5.68 -36.88 23.83
N SER A 821 4.59 -36.43 23.22
CA SER A 821 3.40 -35.94 23.94
C SER A 821 2.35 -37.02 24.22
N LEU A 822 2.29 -38.09 23.40
CA LEU A 822 1.22 -39.10 23.46
C LEU A 822 1.75 -40.52 23.74
N VAL A 823 2.68 -41.02 22.93
CA VAL A 823 3.10 -42.44 23.02
C VAL A 823 3.96 -42.70 24.25
N LEU A 824 5.03 -41.91 24.45
CA LEU A 824 5.97 -42.09 25.55
C LEU A 824 5.37 -41.95 26.94
N PRO A 825 4.49 -40.97 27.27
CA PRO A 825 3.88 -40.92 28.60
C PRO A 825 3.03 -42.16 28.91
N LEU A 826 2.31 -42.70 27.92
CA LEU A 826 1.51 -43.92 28.07
C LEU A 826 2.41 -45.15 28.25
N VAL A 827 3.42 -45.31 27.39
CA VAL A 827 4.38 -46.42 27.48
C VAL A 827 5.16 -46.37 28.80
N ALA A 828 5.65 -45.20 29.20
CA ALA A 828 6.38 -45.02 30.45
C ALA A 828 5.51 -45.41 31.66
N THR A 829 4.23 -45.00 31.66
CA THR A 829 3.27 -45.36 32.70
C THR A 829 3.02 -46.87 32.74
N LEU A 830 2.85 -47.52 31.58
CA LEU A 830 2.68 -48.99 31.51
C LEU A 830 3.91 -49.74 32.00
N LEU A 831 5.11 -49.32 31.59
CA LEU A 831 6.37 -49.91 32.05
C LEU A 831 6.55 -49.72 33.57
N ALA A 832 6.15 -48.57 34.11
CA ALA A 832 6.17 -48.31 35.54
C ALA A 832 5.21 -49.22 36.32
N VAL A 833 3.99 -49.46 35.80
CA VAL A 833 3.02 -50.41 36.37
C VAL A 833 3.59 -51.83 36.36
N VAL A 834 4.18 -52.27 35.24
CA VAL A 834 4.82 -53.59 35.15
C VAL A 834 5.94 -53.70 36.18
N LEU A 835 6.81 -52.70 36.27
CA LEU A 835 7.92 -52.67 37.23
C LEU A 835 7.43 -52.71 38.69
N TRP A 836 6.31 -52.03 38.98
CA TRP A 836 5.79 -51.92 40.34
C TRP A 836 5.07 -53.18 40.81
N PHE A 837 4.21 -53.77 39.96
CA PHE A 837 3.29 -54.84 40.35
C PHE A 837 3.76 -56.26 39.96
N VAL A 838 4.55 -56.42 38.89
CA VAL A 838 4.94 -57.75 38.40
C VAL A 838 6.20 -58.24 39.14
N PRO A 839 6.19 -59.48 39.67
CA PRO A 839 7.38 -60.09 40.26
C PRO A 839 8.39 -60.44 39.17
N LEU A 840 9.38 -59.58 38.98
CA LEU A 840 10.46 -59.75 38.00
C LEU A 840 11.76 -60.21 38.71
N SER A 841 12.64 -60.89 37.97
CA SER A 841 14.01 -61.13 38.46
C SER A 841 14.76 -59.81 38.60
N LEU A 842 15.78 -59.76 39.47
CA LEU A 842 16.53 -58.53 39.73
C LEU A 842 17.18 -57.95 38.46
N ALA A 843 17.64 -58.83 37.55
CA ALA A 843 18.16 -58.42 36.24
C ALA A 843 17.10 -57.70 35.39
N TRP A 844 15.87 -58.23 35.34
CA TRP A 844 14.77 -57.60 34.61
C TRP A 844 14.24 -56.34 35.31
N GLN A 845 14.17 -56.31 36.64
CA GLN A 845 13.83 -55.10 37.40
C GLN A 845 14.80 -53.95 37.09
N ARG A 846 16.11 -54.22 37.04
CA ARG A 846 17.12 -53.21 36.70
C ARG A 846 17.02 -52.73 35.25
N ARG A 847 16.82 -53.64 34.29
CA ARG A 847 16.63 -53.28 32.87
C ARG A 847 15.37 -52.45 32.67
N LEU A 848 14.27 -52.85 33.28
CA LEU A 848 12.99 -52.17 33.18
C LEU A 848 13.01 -50.82 33.90
N ALA A 849 13.69 -50.70 35.05
CA ALA A 849 13.89 -49.41 35.72
C ALA A 849 14.63 -48.41 34.83
N VAL A 850 15.67 -48.84 34.11
CA VAL A 850 16.37 -47.99 33.13
C VAL A 850 15.45 -47.66 31.94
N ALA A 851 14.63 -48.60 31.47
CA ALA A 851 13.68 -48.34 30.39
C ALA A 851 12.60 -47.31 30.78
N VAL A 852 12.05 -47.42 32.01
CA VAL A 852 11.13 -46.42 32.59
C VAL A 852 11.82 -45.06 32.68
N GLU A 853 13.08 -45.02 33.11
CA GLU A 853 13.84 -43.77 33.19
C GLU A 853 14.04 -43.10 31.84
N VAL A 854 14.43 -43.86 30.83
CA VAL A 854 14.58 -43.36 29.46
C VAL A 854 13.25 -42.85 28.93
N THR A 855 12.21 -43.68 28.96
CA THR A 855 10.89 -43.31 28.41
C THR A 855 10.26 -42.11 29.14
N CYS A 856 10.35 -42.03 30.46
CA CYS A 856 9.90 -40.85 31.22
C CYS A 856 10.64 -39.58 30.82
N SER A 857 11.96 -39.65 30.60
CA SER A 857 12.76 -38.46 30.26
C SER A 857 12.68 -38.01 28.81
N TRP A 858 12.03 -38.78 27.95
CA TRP A 858 11.69 -38.38 26.57
C TRP A 858 10.22 -37.99 26.45
N SER A 859 9.41 -38.28 27.46
CA SER A 859 8.03 -37.82 27.55
C SER A 859 8.01 -36.32 27.84
N ALA A 860 7.31 -35.55 27.01
CA ALA A 860 7.22 -34.09 27.09
C ALA A 860 5.77 -33.62 27.30
N VAL A 861 4.89 -34.48 27.84
CA VAL A 861 3.47 -34.14 28.08
C VAL A 861 3.30 -32.94 29.00
N ASP A 862 4.13 -32.82 30.04
CA ASP A 862 4.16 -31.69 30.96
C ASP A 862 4.55 -30.39 30.26
N VAL A 863 5.60 -30.44 29.43
CA VAL A 863 6.06 -29.31 28.62
C VAL A 863 5.00 -28.88 27.61
N ALA A 864 4.37 -29.85 26.92
CA ALA A 864 3.31 -29.59 25.95
C ALA A 864 2.13 -28.85 26.60
N VAL A 865 1.67 -29.30 27.78
CA VAL A 865 0.58 -28.64 28.51
C VAL A 865 0.94 -27.22 28.90
N ILE A 866 2.15 -27.02 29.44
CA ILE A 866 2.56 -25.70 29.94
C ILE A 866 2.73 -24.72 28.77
N SER A 867 3.34 -25.14 27.66
CA SER A 867 3.44 -24.33 26.45
C SER A 867 2.06 -24.00 25.86
N LEU A 868 1.14 -24.96 25.85
CA LEU A 868 -0.25 -24.76 25.38
C LEU A 868 -0.98 -23.74 26.25
N VAL A 869 -1.01 -23.92 27.57
CA VAL A 869 -1.71 -23.01 28.48
C VAL A 869 -1.08 -21.61 28.44
N ALA A 870 0.25 -21.51 28.45
CA ALA A 870 0.94 -20.22 28.43
C ALA A 870 0.78 -19.50 27.08
N GLY A 871 0.86 -20.23 25.97
CA GLY A 871 0.73 -19.66 24.62
C GLY A 871 -0.71 -19.19 24.34
N LEU A 872 -1.71 -20.02 24.63
CA LEU A 872 -3.11 -19.69 24.36
C LEU A 872 -3.63 -18.56 25.26
N ALA A 873 -3.17 -18.48 26.51
CA ALA A 873 -3.59 -17.42 27.43
C ALA A 873 -3.17 -16.01 26.98
N GLN A 874 -2.20 -15.89 26.06
CA GLN A 874 -1.67 -14.61 25.60
C GLN A 874 -1.73 -14.44 24.07
N LEU A 875 -2.51 -15.31 23.42
CA LEU A 875 -2.60 -15.40 21.96
C LEU A 875 -3.04 -14.08 21.32
N HIS A 876 -4.13 -13.51 21.83
CA HIS A 876 -4.70 -12.24 21.33
C HIS A 876 -3.66 -11.11 21.31
N THR A 877 -2.96 -10.92 22.43
CA THR A 877 -1.94 -9.86 22.56
C THR A 877 -0.76 -10.10 21.63
N PHE A 878 -0.36 -11.36 21.46
CA PHE A 878 0.75 -11.71 20.59
C PHE A 878 0.43 -11.50 19.10
N ILE A 879 -0.74 -11.93 18.63
CA ILE A 879 -1.17 -11.70 17.24
C ILE A 879 -1.27 -10.21 16.94
N GLY A 880 -1.85 -9.43 17.86
CA GLY A 880 -1.91 -7.98 17.73
C GLY A 880 -0.53 -7.32 17.60
N PHE A 881 0.50 -7.88 18.24
CA PHE A 881 1.88 -7.40 18.10
C PHE A 881 2.51 -7.78 16.75
N VAL A 882 2.34 -9.04 16.31
CA VAL A 882 2.92 -9.54 15.05
C VAL A 882 2.25 -8.90 13.82
N VAL A 883 0.92 -8.80 13.84
CA VAL A 883 0.12 -8.36 12.68
C VAL A 883 -0.22 -6.87 12.74
N GLY A 884 -0.27 -6.28 13.93
CA GLY A 884 -0.66 -4.88 14.14
C GLY A 884 0.08 -3.87 13.25
N PRO A 885 1.44 -3.89 13.18
CA PRO A 885 2.19 -2.99 12.31
C PRO A 885 1.86 -3.19 10.83
N GLN A 886 1.67 -4.43 10.40
CA GLN A 886 1.37 -4.77 8.99
C GLN A 886 -0.04 -4.30 8.58
N CYS A 887 -0.98 -4.25 9.53
CA CYS A 887 -2.33 -3.77 9.31
C CYS A 887 -2.58 -2.33 9.79
N ALA A 888 -1.54 -1.57 10.17
CA ALA A 888 -1.70 -0.23 10.74
C ALA A 888 -2.39 0.76 9.79
N ALA A 889 -2.14 0.63 8.48
CA ALA A 889 -2.79 1.42 7.44
C ALA A 889 -4.24 0.98 7.16
N LEU A 890 -4.57 -0.30 7.41
CA LEU A 890 -5.90 -0.88 7.14
C LEU A 890 -6.90 -0.59 8.25
N ASN A 891 -6.48 -0.60 9.51
CA ASN A 891 -7.39 -0.45 10.65
C ASN A 891 -8.22 0.85 10.65
N PRO A 892 -7.71 2.04 10.26
CA PRO A 892 -8.51 3.25 10.13
C PRO A 892 -9.61 3.11 9.08
N ILE A 893 -9.29 2.52 7.93
CA ILE A 893 -10.22 2.26 6.83
C ILE A 893 -11.31 1.28 7.28
N LEU A 894 -10.94 0.20 7.96
CA LEU A 894 -11.90 -0.75 8.52
C LEU A 894 -12.84 -0.09 9.53
N ASN A 895 -12.34 0.86 10.32
CA ASN A 895 -13.13 1.58 11.32
C ASN A 895 -14.13 2.55 10.70
N GLU A 896 -13.74 3.22 9.64
CA GLU A 896 -14.59 4.20 8.96
C GLU A 896 -15.68 3.53 8.11
N TYR A 897 -15.32 2.48 7.35
CA TYR A 897 -16.20 1.93 6.32
C TYR A 897 -16.84 0.57 6.66
N LEU A 898 -16.25 -0.20 7.57
CA LEU A 898 -16.68 -1.58 7.87
C LEU A 898 -17.05 -1.77 9.35
N SER A 899 -17.22 -0.71 10.13
CA SER A 899 -17.55 -0.79 11.56
C SER A 899 -18.89 -1.47 11.85
N GLU A 900 -19.93 -1.24 11.04
CA GLU A 900 -21.22 -1.95 11.15
C GLU A 900 -21.12 -3.46 10.87
N PRO A 901 -20.62 -3.92 9.70
CA PRO A 901 -20.51 -5.36 9.41
C PRO A 901 -19.54 -6.09 10.34
N LEU A 902 -18.51 -5.39 10.85
CA LEU A 902 -17.55 -5.92 11.83
C LEU A 902 -18.03 -5.82 13.29
N LYS A 903 -19.26 -5.36 13.55
CA LYS A 903 -19.83 -5.19 14.91
C LYS A 903 -18.92 -4.37 15.84
N GLY A 904 -18.20 -3.39 15.29
CA GLY A 904 -17.24 -2.56 16.02
C GLY A 904 -15.85 -3.17 16.24
N ASN A 905 -15.56 -4.37 15.72
CA ASN A 905 -14.23 -4.98 15.81
C ASN A 905 -13.41 -4.69 14.55
N THR A 906 -12.87 -3.47 14.48
CA THR A 906 -12.30 -2.88 13.25
C THR A 906 -10.83 -3.24 13.05
N VAL A 907 -10.43 -4.39 13.56
CA VAL A 907 -9.06 -4.91 13.49
C VAL A 907 -8.96 -5.81 12.27
N CYS A 908 -7.87 -5.69 11.52
CA CYS A 908 -7.57 -6.50 10.35
C CYS A 908 -7.59 -8.02 10.61
N LEU A 909 -6.89 -8.44 11.67
CA LEU A 909 -6.86 -9.83 12.13
C LEU A 909 -6.70 -9.84 13.65
N ALA A 910 -7.59 -10.56 14.31
CA ALA A 910 -7.42 -10.98 15.70
C ALA A 910 -7.69 -12.48 15.79
N ALA A 911 -7.15 -13.15 16.79
CA ALA A 911 -7.59 -14.49 17.14
C ALA A 911 -7.63 -14.65 18.65
N ASP A 912 -8.71 -15.28 19.10
CA ASP A 912 -8.95 -15.58 20.50
C ASP A 912 -8.93 -17.09 20.70
N ALA A 913 -8.32 -17.53 21.79
CA ALA A 913 -8.29 -18.93 22.17
C ALA A 913 -9.12 -19.16 23.43
N THR A 914 -9.97 -20.18 23.39
CA THR A 914 -10.72 -20.62 24.57
C THR A 914 -10.23 -21.98 25.03
N LEU A 915 -9.94 -22.11 26.33
CA LEU A 915 -9.56 -23.38 26.93
C LEU A 915 -10.81 -24.21 27.20
N MET A 916 -10.88 -25.39 26.60
CA MET A 916 -11.98 -26.33 26.79
C MET A 916 -11.77 -27.13 28.08
N PRO A 917 -12.83 -27.72 28.68
CA PRO A 917 -12.73 -28.48 29.93
C PRO A 917 -11.70 -29.63 29.90
N ALA A 918 -11.44 -30.23 28.74
CA ALA A 918 -10.45 -31.30 28.60
C ALA A 918 -9.00 -30.82 28.77
N SER A 919 -8.71 -29.52 28.61
CA SER A 919 -7.39 -28.96 28.94
C SER A 919 -7.03 -29.18 30.41
N TYR A 920 -7.98 -28.98 31.34
CA TYR A 920 -7.78 -29.24 32.76
C TYR A 920 -7.62 -30.74 33.07
N VAL A 921 -8.27 -31.61 32.28
CA VAL A 921 -8.08 -33.07 32.37
C VAL A 921 -6.65 -33.43 31.99
N LEU A 922 -6.12 -32.84 30.92
CA LEU A 922 -4.74 -33.05 30.49
C LEU A 922 -3.74 -32.51 31.53
N VAL A 923 -3.98 -31.32 32.12
CA VAL A 923 -3.17 -30.78 33.23
C VAL A 923 -3.13 -31.76 34.39
N ALA A 924 -4.28 -32.30 34.82
CA ALA A 924 -4.34 -33.30 35.88
C ALA A 924 -3.56 -34.59 35.52
N GLY A 925 -3.66 -35.03 34.26
CA GLY A 925 -2.90 -36.18 33.74
C GLY A 925 -1.38 -35.97 33.76
N ALA A 926 -0.92 -34.78 33.34
CA ALA A 926 0.50 -34.41 33.35
C ALA A 926 1.06 -34.28 34.77
N VAL A 927 0.32 -33.66 35.69
CA VAL A 927 0.71 -33.58 37.12
C VAL A 927 0.79 -34.98 37.74
N ALA A 928 -0.20 -35.84 37.46
CA ALA A 928 -0.19 -37.23 37.92
C ALA A 928 1.00 -38.01 37.34
N PHE A 929 1.37 -37.77 36.07
CA PHE A 929 2.51 -38.41 35.41
C PHE A 929 3.84 -37.99 36.05
N VAL A 930 4.04 -36.68 36.29
CA VAL A 930 5.24 -36.17 36.96
C VAL A 930 5.33 -36.75 38.38
N ALA A 931 4.23 -36.75 39.14
CA ALA A 931 4.21 -37.30 40.49
C ALA A 931 4.49 -38.82 40.51
N LEU A 932 3.91 -39.57 39.56
CA LEU A 932 4.19 -40.99 39.35
C LEU A 932 5.67 -41.23 39.08
N SER A 933 6.25 -40.49 38.13
CA SER A 933 7.66 -40.67 37.74
C SER A 933 8.60 -40.41 38.92
N VAL A 934 8.39 -39.35 39.70
CA VAL A 934 9.19 -39.03 40.90
C VAL A 934 9.14 -40.17 41.93
N VAL A 935 7.95 -40.66 42.27
CA VAL A 935 7.80 -41.74 43.28
C VAL A 935 8.46 -43.03 42.81
N VAL A 936 8.25 -43.40 41.54
CA VAL A 936 8.87 -44.58 40.93
C VAL A 936 10.39 -44.43 40.90
N PHE A 937 10.94 -43.26 40.57
CA PHE A 937 12.37 -43.00 40.59
C PHE A 937 12.98 -43.13 41.98
N VAL A 938 12.37 -42.54 43.00
CA VAL A 938 12.88 -42.61 44.38
C VAL A 938 12.96 -44.06 44.86
N HIS A 939 11.92 -44.86 44.61
CA HIS A 939 11.85 -46.25 45.09
C HIS A 939 12.73 -47.20 44.26
N THR A 940 12.81 -47.00 42.94
CA THR A 940 13.72 -47.79 42.09
C THR A 940 15.17 -47.51 42.45
N HIS A 941 15.53 -46.26 42.75
CA HIS A 941 16.86 -45.92 43.26
C HIS A 941 17.14 -46.53 44.63
N ALA A 942 16.17 -46.51 45.56
CA ALA A 942 16.38 -47.07 46.89
C ALA A 942 16.50 -48.61 46.91
N HIS A 943 15.72 -49.32 46.06
CA HIS A 943 15.52 -50.77 46.22
C HIS A 943 16.02 -51.64 45.05
N VAL A 944 16.32 -51.06 43.89
CA VAL A 944 16.68 -51.80 42.67
C VAL A 944 18.04 -51.36 42.12
N LEU A 945 18.29 -50.05 42.05
CA LEU A 945 19.50 -49.45 41.50
C LEU A 945 20.52 -49.04 42.56
N GLY A 946 20.11 -48.95 43.83
CA GLY A 946 20.98 -48.63 44.96
C GLY A 946 21.93 -49.78 45.32
N PRO A 947 23.03 -49.51 46.02
CA PRO A 947 23.97 -50.54 46.44
C PRO A 947 23.28 -51.55 47.37
N SER A 948 23.26 -52.81 46.95
CA SER A 948 22.94 -53.91 47.86
C SER A 948 24.13 -54.10 48.80
N VAL A 949 24.10 -53.41 49.95
CA VAL A 949 24.99 -53.74 51.06
C VAL A 949 24.69 -55.20 51.44
N PRO A 950 25.65 -56.13 51.35
CA PRO A 950 25.45 -57.43 51.96
C PRO A 950 25.24 -57.17 53.44
N ALA A 951 24.12 -57.64 53.99
CA ALA A 951 23.99 -57.74 55.44
C ALA A 951 25.16 -58.63 55.90
N SER A 952 26.19 -58.00 56.48
CA SER A 952 27.10 -58.72 57.34
C SER A 952 26.27 -59.09 58.56
N ASP A 953 25.79 -60.34 58.57
CA ASP A 953 25.42 -61.03 59.79
C ASP A 953 26.69 -61.14 60.63
N ASP A 954 27.08 -60.05 61.31
CA ASP A 954 28.03 -59.97 62.42
C ASP A 954 28.33 -58.50 62.71
N GLU A 955 27.62 -57.87 63.66
CA GLU A 955 28.23 -57.23 64.84
C GLU A 955 27.18 -56.56 65.78
N PRO A 956 27.50 -56.43 67.08
CA PRO A 956 26.52 -56.26 68.16
C PRO A 956 26.09 -54.80 68.37
N SER A 957 24.98 -54.69 69.10
CA SER A 957 24.42 -53.48 69.73
C SER A 957 25.44 -52.37 70.08
N SER A 958 25.31 -51.19 69.47
CA SER A 958 25.23 -49.89 70.18
C SER A 958 25.37 -48.69 69.21
N SER A 959 24.85 -47.55 69.67
CA SER A 959 25.08 -46.20 69.15
C SER A 959 24.29 -45.76 67.92
N GLY A 960 23.26 -44.94 68.20
CA GLY A 960 22.42 -44.31 67.21
C GLY A 960 23.16 -43.27 66.36
N TYR A 961 22.79 -43.22 65.10
CA TYR A 961 22.98 -42.05 64.25
C TYR A 961 21.68 -41.80 63.49
N HIS A 962 21.21 -40.56 63.61
CA HIS A 962 19.99 -40.06 63.02
C HIS A 962 19.92 -40.30 61.51
N ARG A 963 18.80 -40.88 61.08
CA ARG A 963 18.31 -40.80 59.70
C ARG A 963 18.03 -39.33 59.38
N LEU A 964 18.58 -38.82 58.29
CA LEU A 964 18.04 -37.67 57.59
C LEU A 964 17.74 -38.12 56.16
N ASN A 965 16.43 -38.25 55.92
CA ASN A 965 15.76 -38.53 54.65
C ASN A 965 15.95 -37.38 53.66
#